data_AF-D8QJP0-F1
#
_entry.id   AF-D8QJP0-F1
#
_cell.length_a   1.000
_cell.length_b   1.000
_cell.length_c   1.000
_cell.angle_alpha   90.00
_cell.angle_beta   90.00
_cell.angle_gamma   90.00
#
_symmetry.space_group_name_H-M   'P 1'
#
loop_
_entity.id
_entity.type
_entity.pdbx_description
1 polymer ?
#
loop_
_entity_poly.entity_id
_entity_poly.type
_entity_poly.pdbx_seq_one_letter_code
_entity_poly.pdbx_strand_id
1 'polypeptide(L)'
;LFCCWECGDFNECLNCALARHRSMPLHDIQEWTGSYWQRITLKSMGLIYQLGHGGLPCAHPDPVVRQMVVVDDLIHTVAYRYCSCRGLCSNNAVRQLLRNRWYPATIAEPETCVTFRALNAFRLAAVHANVNVNNWLKAIEERTDALKLGKVLDRRAASHRIYRQYTFLLRSKRFGRGNDPSGLQGTTQGALAWRCWACPREGVNLPDGWKDVEDSQAYLYRPTLACDANFRLKNLVRRNERHDPELGDGLGYFVKKDDYKEHLTRYVNETDVLTTTAAFKALVEKDTKATSGLRVSGVVGTICARHELVQPHGIADLQKGERYCNVDYVLLSVVAMIGCLALTVSYDIGCQYTINFFDRMRKMPRALQREDLDVVFGLPVWHGGIHEESCRTVNSLKYHDGVGRTDGEAIERIWSLLNPSAWATKYMGEGARHDWLEDKIDNVNFGKLIGLVYLLARRYIVATDELKVQVESFRIIQKSIERDLLSKWKAELTAWKSDRSLPCPYMAPVIEGLSEAEVRRRLDREELDELKAGRAGVEGTSQTAFLVAGMRLEAAQRRIIADLDGVAVLPMNVEGLINNRRRALLEKIKPFNDLLKTHIPGAPSTASEEERDKAIDPEHLTITMPSRLPADKRCVACAEGLPAKELKLRRAQAHDTIQQIRKKLHAKQYYIQYRNSNLTGQKQNTRARTLLATLQERIDLDAQAYRAARQAILDLRGVNQDPDYPVLHAKDLQLEGERAEADDDAARKSAAADRQRTRHVHVSMGKSTMSWIWTANGLHICICADTCTTVAVRHLWAQALARKNCWVEEVELLREDM
;
A
#
# COMPACT_ATOMS: atom_id res chain seq x y z
N LEU A 1 -63.11 6.25 -8.85
CA LEU A 1 -62.19 7.14 -9.60
C LEU A 1 -60.81 6.53 -9.48
N PHE A 2 -60.05 6.41 -10.56
CA PHE A 2 -58.72 5.78 -10.56
C PHE A 2 -57.65 6.77 -11.02
N CYS A 3 -56.47 6.72 -10.41
CA CYS A 3 -55.31 7.54 -10.76
C CYS A 3 -54.06 6.66 -10.90
N CYS A 4 -53.17 7.02 -11.82
CA CYS A 4 -51.86 6.42 -11.99
C CYS A 4 -50.78 7.51 -12.08
N TRP A 5 -50.05 7.70 -10.99
CA TRP A 5 -49.01 8.74 -10.88
C TRP A 5 -47.83 8.55 -11.84
N GLU A 6 -47.64 7.36 -12.39
CA GLU A 6 -46.60 7.06 -13.39
C GLU A 6 -47.02 7.51 -14.81
N CYS A 7 -48.31 7.49 -15.10
CA CYS A 7 -48.87 7.99 -16.36
C CYS A 7 -49.06 9.52 -16.34
N GLY A 8 -49.15 10.13 -15.16
CA GLY A 8 -49.45 11.54 -14.92
C GLY A 8 -50.71 11.72 -14.06
N ASP A 9 -51.01 12.97 -13.68
CA ASP A 9 -52.09 13.32 -12.75
C ASP A 9 -53.48 13.28 -13.41
N PHE A 10 -53.89 12.09 -13.85
CA PHE A 10 -55.19 11.86 -14.49
C PHE A 10 -56.14 11.09 -13.59
N ASN A 11 -57.36 11.59 -13.47
CA ASN A 11 -58.45 10.94 -12.78
C ASN A 11 -59.41 10.29 -13.79
N GLU A 12 -59.46 8.97 -13.80
CA GLU A 12 -60.16 8.20 -14.83
C GLU A 12 -61.24 7.28 -14.26
N CYS A 13 -62.21 6.91 -15.11
CA CYS A 13 -63.11 5.80 -14.81
C CYS A 13 -62.39 4.46 -15.00
N LEU A 14 -63.00 3.35 -14.54
CA LEU A 14 -62.43 2.01 -14.64
C LEU A 14 -62.03 1.65 -16.08
N ASN A 15 -62.90 1.91 -17.06
CA ASN A 15 -62.69 1.55 -18.45
C ASN A 15 -61.53 2.34 -19.09
N CYS A 16 -61.46 3.66 -18.83
CA CYS A 16 -60.36 4.49 -19.31
C CYS A 16 -59.03 4.05 -18.71
N ALA A 17 -59.02 3.78 -17.39
CA ALA A 17 -57.83 3.29 -16.70
C ALA A 17 -57.38 1.93 -17.27
N LEU A 18 -58.28 0.97 -17.47
CA LEU A 18 -57.94 -0.33 -18.06
C LEU A 18 -57.46 -0.19 -19.51
N ALA A 19 -58.09 0.66 -20.32
CA ALA A 19 -57.69 0.90 -21.70
C ALA A 19 -56.28 1.50 -21.79
N ARG A 20 -55.98 2.47 -20.93
CA ARG A 20 -54.66 3.10 -20.81
C ARG A 20 -53.60 2.07 -20.41
N HIS A 21 -53.86 1.29 -19.36
CA HIS A 21 -52.87 0.37 -18.78
C HIS A 21 -52.80 -1.00 -19.45
N ARG A 22 -53.53 -1.22 -20.57
CA ARG A 22 -53.57 -2.52 -21.25
C ARG A 22 -52.18 -3.06 -21.59
N SER A 23 -51.25 -2.18 -21.98
CA SER A 23 -49.86 -2.50 -22.32
C SER A 23 -48.86 -2.15 -21.21
N MET A 24 -49.35 -1.70 -20.06
CA MET A 24 -48.55 -1.26 -18.90
C MET A 24 -49.04 -1.99 -17.64
N PRO A 25 -48.95 -3.34 -17.59
CA PRO A 25 -49.53 -4.15 -16.51
C PRO A 25 -48.80 -4.02 -15.17
N LEU A 26 -47.69 -3.29 -15.13
CA LEU A 26 -46.82 -3.10 -13.97
C LEU A 26 -46.90 -1.66 -13.42
N HIS A 27 -47.88 -0.86 -13.84
CA HIS A 27 -48.05 0.46 -13.25
C HIS A 27 -48.76 0.40 -11.90
N ASP A 28 -48.45 1.36 -11.03
CA ASP A 28 -49.14 1.51 -9.75
C ASP A 28 -50.42 2.34 -9.89
N ILE A 29 -51.55 1.77 -9.45
CA ILE A 29 -52.87 2.38 -9.56
C ILE A 29 -53.45 2.63 -8.17
N GLN A 30 -54.12 3.76 -8.01
CA GLN A 30 -54.85 4.10 -6.81
C GLN A 30 -56.33 4.36 -7.14
N GLU A 31 -57.22 3.88 -6.27
CA GLU A 31 -58.65 4.13 -6.29
C GLU A 31 -59.01 5.14 -5.20
N TRP A 32 -59.85 6.12 -5.54
CA TRP A 32 -60.41 7.04 -4.57
C TRP A 32 -61.55 6.37 -3.82
N THR A 33 -61.40 6.21 -2.51
CA THR A 33 -62.41 5.58 -1.63
C THR A 33 -63.54 6.52 -1.23
N GLY A 34 -63.44 7.81 -1.57
CA GLY A 34 -64.29 8.89 -1.06
C GLY A 34 -63.58 9.79 -0.06
N SER A 35 -62.56 9.28 0.63
CA SER A 35 -61.81 10.03 1.65
C SER A 35 -60.28 10.00 1.44
N TYR A 36 -59.73 8.94 0.86
CA TYR A 36 -58.30 8.85 0.55
C TYR A 36 -58.06 7.99 -0.69
N TRP A 37 -56.85 8.07 -1.23
CA TRP A 37 -56.40 7.20 -2.31
C TRP A 37 -55.87 5.88 -1.74
N GLN A 38 -56.50 4.79 -2.14
CA GLN A 38 -56.08 3.44 -1.77
C GLN A 38 -55.44 2.75 -2.96
N ARG A 39 -54.29 2.12 -2.74
CA ARG A 39 -53.62 1.32 -3.77
C ARG A 39 -54.48 0.12 -4.19
N ILE A 40 -54.63 -0.10 -5.49
CA ILE A 40 -55.34 -1.23 -6.09
C ILE A 40 -54.49 -1.86 -7.21
N THR A 41 -54.66 -3.17 -7.44
CA THR A 41 -53.94 -3.85 -8.53
C THR A 41 -54.74 -3.84 -9.83
N LEU A 42 -54.07 -3.76 -10.98
CA LEU A 42 -54.73 -3.92 -12.28
C LEU A 42 -55.42 -5.29 -12.41
N LYS A 43 -54.90 -6.33 -11.75
CA LYS A 43 -55.56 -7.64 -11.67
C LYS A 43 -56.92 -7.56 -10.97
N SER A 44 -57.02 -6.90 -9.81
CA SER A 44 -58.30 -6.74 -9.10
C SER A 44 -59.29 -5.84 -9.86
N MET A 45 -58.79 -4.96 -10.73
CA MET A 45 -59.61 -4.19 -11.68
C MET A 45 -60.09 -5.02 -12.88
N GLY A 46 -59.63 -6.27 -13.04
CA GLY A 46 -60.04 -7.17 -14.12
C GLY A 46 -59.09 -7.23 -15.33
N LEU A 47 -57.91 -6.61 -15.27
CA LEU A 47 -56.94 -6.68 -16.38
C LEU A 47 -56.36 -8.09 -16.53
N ILE A 48 -56.47 -8.67 -17.72
CA ILE A 48 -55.77 -9.88 -18.13
C ILE A 48 -54.72 -9.50 -19.18
N TYR A 49 -53.44 -9.58 -18.81
CA TYR A 49 -52.35 -9.24 -19.70
C TYR A 49 -52.08 -10.34 -20.72
N GLN A 50 -52.19 -10.00 -22.00
CA GLN A 50 -51.92 -10.92 -23.10
C GLN A 50 -50.44 -10.91 -23.48
N LEU A 51 -49.70 -11.96 -23.10
CA LEU A 51 -48.31 -12.14 -23.53
C LEU A 51 -48.24 -12.38 -25.05
N GLY A 52 -47.10 -12.00 -25.64
CA GLY A 52 -46.86 -12.11 -27.09
C GLY A 52 -47.45 -10.95 -27.91
N HIS A 53 -48.45 -10.24 -27.39
CA HIS A 53 -49.11 -9.12 -28.07
C HIS A 53 -49.03 -7.80 -27.26
N GLY A 54 -48.18 -7.73 -26.24
CA GLY A 54 -48.01 -6.50 -25.44
C GLY A 54 -49.30 -6.04 -24.76
N GLY A 55 -50.19 -6.97 -24.38
CA GLY A 55 -51.49 -6.66 -23.80
C GLY A 55 -52.62 -6.37 -24.80
N LEU A 56 -52.33 -6.37 -26.11
CA LEU A 56 -53.35 -6.25 -27.15
C LEU A 56 -54.16 -7.55 -27.32
N PRO A 57 -55.38 -7.48 -27.88
CA PRO A 57 -56.17 -8.67 -28.19
C PRO A 57 -55.39 -9.67 -29.04
N CYS A 58 -55.47 -10.94 -28.65
CA CYS A 58 -54.86 -12.05 -29.39
C CYS A 58 -55.94 -12.85 -30.12
N ALA A 59 -55.69 -13.23 -31.37
CA ALA A 59 -56.60 -14.06 -32.15
C ALA A 59 -56.63 -15.53 -31.67
N HIS A 60 -55.59 -15.98 -30.96
CA HIS A 60 -55.47 -17.33 -30.45
C HIS A 60 -54.82 -17.35 -29.04
N PRO A 61 -55.50 -16.80 -28.03
CA PRO A 61 -54.98 -16.79 -26.67
C PRO A 61 -55.05 -18.19 -26.06
N ASP A 62 -54.10 -18.52 -25.18
CA ASP A 62 -54.21 -19.72 -24.34
C ASP A 62 -55.48 -19.62 -23.47
N PRO A 63 -56.30 -20.68 -23.38
CA PRO A 63 -57.58 -20.61 -22.67
C PRO A 63 -57.41 -20.36 -21.17
N VAL A 64 -56.29 -20.77 -20.58
CA VAL A 64 -56.05 -20.73 -19.14
C VAL A 64 -55.50 -19.35 -18.74
N VAL A 65 -56.26 -18.63 -17.92
CA VAL A 65 -55.75 -17.44 -17.21
C VAL A 65 -54.87 -17.90 -16.06
N ARG A 66 -53.64 -17.41 -16.02
CA ARG A 66 -52.65 -17.73 -14.99
C ARG A 66 -52.34 -16.49 -14.16
N GLN A 67 -51.70 -16.69 -13.02
CA GLN A 67 -51.21 -15.61 -12.16
C GLN A 67 -49.68 -15.61 -12.14
N MET A 68 -49.08 -14.43 -12.25
CA MET A 68 -47.64 -14.20 -12.16
C MET A 68 -47.35 -13.15 -11.10
N VAL A 69 -46.33 -13.39 -10.27
CA VAL A 69 -45.71 -12.33 -9.48
C VAL A 69 -44.56 -11.74 -10.30
N VAL A 70 -44.62 -10.45 -10.59
CA VAL A 70 -43.57 -9.74 -11.33
C VAL A 70 -42.91 -8.73 -10.42
N VAL A 71 -41.62 -8.89 -10.19
CA VAL A 71 -40.79 -7.93 -9.45
C VAL A 71 -40.23 -6.93 -10.46
N ASP A 72 -40.61 -5.67 -10.28
CA ASP A 72 -40.10 -4.53 -11.05
C ASP A 72 -39.63 -3.44 -10.07
N ASP A 73 -40.14 -2.21 -10.16
CA ASP A 73 -39.98 -1.22 -9.09
C ASP A 73 -40.81 -1.54 -7.84
N LEU A 74 -41.89 -2.31 -8.02
CA LEU A 74 -42.77 -2.83 -7.00
C LEU A 74 -43.00 -4.33 -7.26
N ILE A 75 -43.61 -5.03 -6.31
CA ILE A 75 -44.03 -6.43 -6.50
C ILE A 75 -45.48 -6.44 -6.99
N HIS A 76 -45.67 -6.78 -8.26
CA HIS A 76 -46.99 -6.85 -8.89
C HIS A 76 -47.52 -8.27 -8.91
N THR A 77 -48.83 -8.41 -8.78
CA THR A 77 -49.55 -9.65 -9.11
C THR A 77 -50.36 -9.42 -10.38
N VAL A 78 -50.00 -10.12 -11.45
CA VAL A 78 -50.57 -9.94 -12.79
C VAL A 78 -51.36 -11.19 -13.18
N ALA A 79 -52.60 -11.03 -13.63
CA ALA A 79 -53.32 -12.08 -14.34
C ALA A 79 -52.92 -12.03 -15.82
N TYR A 80 -52.57 -13.16 -16.42
CA TYR A 80 -52.02 -13.20 -17.77
C TYR A 80 -52.42 -14.47 -18.54
N ARG A 81 -52.23 -14.43 -19.87
CA ARG A 81 -52.36 -15.59 -20.78
C ARG A 81 -51.17 -15.67 -21.71
N TYR A 82 -50.76 -16.89 -22.06
CA TYR A 82 -49.82 -17.11 -23.16
C TYR A 82 -50.49 -16.90 -24.52
N CYS A 83 -49.69 -16.72 -25.55
CA CYS A 83 -50.16 -16.66 -26.94
C CYS A 83 -49.86 -17.96 -27.67
N SER A 84 -50.83 -18.41 -28.47
CA SER A 84 -50.75 -19.62 -29.30
C SER A 84 -50.88 -19.32 -30.80
N CYS A 85 -50.70 -18.06 -31.25
CA CYS A 85 -50.69 -17.71 -32.67
C CYS A 85 -49.53 -18.42 -33.43
N ARG A 86 -49.71 -18.71 -34.74
CA ARG A 86 -48.79 -19.51 -35.58
C ARG A 86 -47.29 -19.12 -35.53
N GLY A 87 -46.95 -17.85 -35.28
CA GLY A 87 -45.55 -17.39 -35.13
C GLY A 87 -44.99 -17.43 -33.70
N LEU A 88 -45.85 -17.69 -32.71
CA LEU A 88 -45.55 -17.73 -31.28
C LEU A 88 -45.80 -19.10 -30.64
N CYS A 89 -46.58 -19.98 -31.26
CA CYS A 89 -46.86 -21.34 -30.79
C CYS A 89 -45.63 -22.27 -30.79
N SER A 90 -44.56 -21.93 -31.53
CA SER A 90 -43.25 -22.59 -31.43
C SER A 90 -42.40 -22.08 -30.25
N ASN A 91 -42.83 -21.02 -29.57
CA ASN A 91 -42.14 -20.49 -28.40
C ASN A 91 -42.74 -21.09 -27.12
N ASN A 92 -41.91 -21.79 -26.37
CA ASN A 92 -42.24 -22.19 -25.00
C ASN A 92 -42.54 -20.97 -24.11
N ALA A 93 -43.19 -21.22 -22.96
CA ALA A 93 -43.56 -20.20 -21.98
C ALA A 93 -42.40 -19.23 -21.65
N VAL A 94 -41.20 -19.78 -21.45
CA VAL A 94 -39.98 -19.02 -21.14
C VAL A 94 -39.63 -18.01 -22.25
N ARG A 95 -39.64 -18.41 -23.52
CA ARG A 95 -39.34 -17.52 -24.64
C ARG A 95 -40.35 -16.38 -24.75
N GLN A 96 -41.64 -16.62 -24.49
CA GLN A 96 -42.65 -15.56 -24.49
C GLN A 96 -42.37 -14.53 -23.38
N LEU A 97 -41.99 -14.98 -22.18
CA LEU A 97 -41.63 -14.09 -21.06
C LEU A 97 -40.35 -13.30 -21.36
N LEU A 98 -39.30 -13.96 -21.86
CA LEU A 98 -38.04 -13.30 -22.22
C LEU A 98 -38.23 -12.24 -23.33
N ARG A 99 -39.09 -12.51 -24.32
CA ARG A 99 -39.48 -11.53 -25.35
C ARG A 99 -40.24 -10.34 -24.75
N ASN A 100 -41.03 -10.57 -23.71
CA ASN A 100 -41.66 -9.51 -22.90
C ASN A 100 -40.70 -8.84 -21.91
N ARG A 101 -39.40 -9.13 -21.98
CA ARG A 101 -38.36 -8.62 -21.05
C ARG A 101 -38.58 -9.00 -19.58
N TRP A 102 -39.26 -10.12 -19.34
CA TRP A 102 -39.47 -10.70 -18.01
C TRP A 102 -38.62 -11.97 -17.88
N TYR A 103 -37.71 -11.98 -16.91
CA TYR A 103 -36.84 -13.12 -16.67
C TYR A 103 -37.49 -14.06 -15.63
N PRO A 104 -37.82 -15.30 -15.99
CA PRO A 104 -38.54 -16.21 -15.10
C PRO A 104 -37.64 -16.89 -14.06
N ALA A 105 -38.21 -17.19 -12.90
CA ALA A 105 -37.52 -17.93 -11.82
C ALA A 105 -37.37 -19.43 -12.08
N THR A 106 -38.21 -19.99 -12.96
CA THR A 106 -38.30 -21.42 -13.30
C THR A 106 -38.59 -21.56 -14.80
N ILE A 107 -38.29 -22.73 -15.36
CA ILE A 107 -38.40 -22.98 -16.81
C ILE A 107 -39.65 -23.76 -17.22
N ALA A 108 -40.24 -24.56 -16.32
CA ALA A 108 -41.40 -25.39 -16.63
C ALA A 108 -42.70 -24.58 -16.50
N GLU A 109 -43.00 -24.11 -15.29
CA GLU A 109 -44.18 -23.31 -14.97
C GLU A 109 -43.74 -22.06 -14.18
N PRO A 110 -43.43 -20.96 -14.86
CA PRO A 110 -43.00 -19.74 -14.19
C PRO A 110 -44.19 -19.02 -13.55
N GLU A 111 -44.11 -18.84 -12.23
CA GLU A 111 -45.06 -18.04 -11.43
C GLU A 111 -44.42 -16.78 -10.84
N THR A 112 -43.10 -16.64 -10.99
CA THR A 112 -42.35 -15.45 -10.59
C THR A 112 -41.41 -15.02 -11.70
N CYS A 113 -41.45 -13.73 -12.04
CA CYS A 113 -40.50 -13.09 -12.94
C CYS A 113 -39.89 -11.85 -12.29
N VAL A 114 -38.70 -11.48 -12.74
CA VAL A 114 -38.12 -10.16 -12.49
C VAL A 114 -37.92 -9.49 -13.85
N THR A 115 -38.27 -8.21 -13.99
CA THR A 115 -38.06 -7.52 -15.27
C THR A 115 -36.56 -7.34 -15.53
N PHE A 116 -36.15 -7.27 -16.80
CA PHE A 116 -34.76 -6.93 -17.13
C PHE A 116 -34.35 -5.55 -16.62
N ARG A 117 -35.30 -4.61 -16.52
CA ARG A 117 -35.05 -3.28 -15.95
C ARG A 117 -34.65 -3.39 -14.48
N ALA A 118 -35.44 -4.10 -13.68
CA ALA A 118 -35.15 -4.31 -12.26
C ALA A 118 -33.88 -5.13 -12.05
N LEU A 119 -33.61 -6.14 -12.88
CA LEU A 119 -32.35 -6.90 -12.81
C LEU A 119 -31.11 -6.06 -13.13
N ASN A 120 -31.18 -5.20 -14.15
CA ASN A 120 -30.09 -4.27 -14.47
C ASN A 120 -29.85 -3.29 -13.30
N ALA A 121 -30.91 -2.70 -12.76
CA ALA A 121 -30.81 -1.80 -11.62
C ALA A 121 -30.21 -2.51 -10.39
N PHE A 122 -30.68 -3.74 -10.11
CA PHE A 122 -30.16 -4.53 -9.00
C PHE A 122 -28.69 -4.89 -9.18
N ARG A 123 -28.28 -5.35 -10.37
CA ARG A 123 -26.88 -5.68 -10.65
C ARG A 123 -25.97 -4.48 -10.40
N LEU A 124 -26.35 -3.29 -10.86
CA LEU A 124 -25.57 -2.07 -10.60
C LEU A 124 -25.49 -1.75 -9.10
N ALA A 125 -26.59 -1.87 -8.37
CA ALA A 125 -26.61 -1.69 -6.91
C ALA A 125 -25.75 -2.75 -6.18
N ALA A 126 -25.76 -4.00 -6.64
CA ALA A 126 -24.96 -5.08 -6.09
C ALA A 126 -23.47 -4.84 -6.30
N VAL A 127 -23.07 -4.38 -7.49
CA VAL A 127 -21.67 -4.19 -7.85
C VAL A 127 -21.09 -2.88 -7.30
N HIS A 128 -21.81 -1.76 -7.36
CA HIS A 128 -21.29 -0.45 -6.93
C HIS A 128 -21.63 -0.12 -5.47
N ALA A 129 -22.85 -0.43 -5.03
CA ALA A 129 -23.31 -0.14 -3.67
C ALA A 129 -23.21 -1.36 -2.72
N ASN A 130 -22.72 -2.51 -3.21
CA ASN A 130 -22.55 -3.75 -2.43
C ASN A 130 -23.87 -4.23 -1.79
N VAL A 131 -24.99 -3.95 -2.45
CA VAL A 131 -26.32 -4.33 -1.98
C VAL A 131 -26.55 -5.83 -2.22
N ASN A 132 -26.91 -6.57 -1.18
CA ASN A 132 -27.29 -7.97 -1.33
C ASN A 132 -28.78 -8.13 -1.73
N VAL A 133 -29.15 -9.31 -2.22
CA VAL A 133 -30.52 -9.62 -2.67
C VAL A 133 -31.56 -9.34 -1.59
N ASN A 134 -31.25 -9.66 -0.32
CA ASN A 134 -32.19 -9.48 0.78
C ASN A 134 -32.51 -8.01 1.02
N ASN A 135 -31.49 -7.16 1.06
CA ASN A 135 -31.64 -5.73 1.30
C ASN A 135 -32.35 -5.04 0.12
N TRP A 136 -32.03 -5.45 -1.11
CA TRP A 136 -32.70 -4.91 -2.31
C TRP A 136 -34.18 -5.30 -2.36
N LEU A 137 -34.50 -6.59 -2.14
CA LEU A 137 -35.89 -7.03 -2.04
C LEU A 137 -36.61 -6.35 -0.90
N LYS A 138 -35.95 -6.15 0.26
CA LYS A 138 -36.56 -5.49 1.39
C LYS A 138 -36.99 -4.06 1.05
N ALA A 139 -36.15 -3.32 0.33
CA ALA A 139 -36.48 -1.99 -0.17
C ALA A 139 -37.67 -2.01 -1.12
N ILE A 140 -37.77 -3.01 -2.00
CA ILE A 140 -38.93 -3.16 -2.92
C ILE A 140 -40.19 -3.56 -2.17
N GLU A 141 -40.09 -4.45 -1.18
CA GLU A 141 -41.20 -4.82 -0.30
C GLU A 141 -41.75 -3.59 0.43
N GLU A 142 -40.88 -2.74 0.99
CA GLU A 142 -41.28 -1.50 1.68
C GLU A 142 -41.82 -0.45 0.71
N ARG A 143 -41.29 -0.37 -0.52
CA ARG A 143 -41.89 0.48 -1.57
C ARG A 143 -43.25 -0.06 -2.01
N THR A 144 -43.46 -1.37 -1.95
CA THR A 144 -44.75 -2.01 -2.28
C THR A 144 -45.77 -1.78 -1.18
N ASP A 145 -45.39 -1.97 0.07
CA ASP A 145 -46.25 -1.77 1.22
C ASP A 145 -45.41 -1.42 2.46
N ALA A 146 -45.19 -0.13 2.65
CA ALA A 146 -44.37 0.40 3.74
C ALA A 146 -44.97 0.10 5.12
N LEU A 147 -46.30 0.03 5.20
CA LEU A 147 -47.05 -0.18 6.44
C LEU A 147 -47.26 -1.68 6.74
N LYS A 148 -46.94 -2.57 5.79
CA LYS A 148 -47.10 -4.03 5.90
C LYS A 148 -48.55 -4.44 6.22
N LEU A 149 -49.51 -3.70 5.67
CA LEU A 149 -50.94 -3.96 5.84
C LEU A 149 -51.44 -5.11 4.94
N GLY A 150 -50.75 -5.34 3.82
CA GLY A 150 -51.03 -6.39 2.85
C GLY A 150 -50.06 -7.56 2.94
N LYS A 151 -50.43 -8.67 2.29
CA LYS A 151 -49.56 -9.84 2.15
C LYS A 151 -48.65 -9.69 0.94
N VAL A 152 -47.40 -9.30 1.16
CA VAL A 152 -46.34 -9.38 0.14
C VAL A 152 -45.72 -10.78 0.18
N LEU A 153 -45.73 -11.49 -0.95
CA LEU A 153 -45.22 -12.86 -1.03
C LEU A 153 -43.69 -12.85 -1.00
N ASP A 154 -43.08 -13.74 -0.20
CA ASP A 154 -41.62 -13.89 -0.16
C ASP A 154 -41.12 -14.40 -1.52
N ARG A 155 -40.19 -13.65 -2.12
CA ARG A 155 -39.53 -13.96 -3.39
C ARG A 155 -38.01 -14.00 -3.30
N ARG A 156 -37.47 -14.14 -2.09
CA ARG A 156 -36.03 -14.20 -1.83
C ARG A 156 -35.32 -15.31 -2.60
N ALA A 157 -35.79 -16.55 -2.45
CA ALA A 157 -35.18 -17.71 -3.11
C ALA A 157 -35.21 -17.61 -4.64
N ALA A 158 -36.34 -17.16 -5.20
CA ALA A 158 -36.51 -16.93 -6.63
C ALA A 158 -35.55 -15.84 -7.13
N SER A 159 -35.43 -14.73 -6.41
CA SER A 159 -34.58 -13.60 -6.81
C SER A 159 -33.09 -13.94 -6.73
N HIS A 160 -32.66 -14.70 -5.71
CA HIS A 160 -31.29 -15.22 -5.65
C HIS A 160 -30.94 -16.07 -6.88
N ARG A 161 -31.82 -17.01 -7.25
CA ARG A 161 -31.62 -17.87 -8.42
C ARG A 161 -31.58 -17.04 -9.71
N ILE A 162 -32.57 -16.17 -9.92
CA ILE A 162 -32.64 -15.33 -11.10
C ILE A 162 -31.38 -14.48 -11.24
N TYR A 163 -30.95 -13.84 -10.16
CA TYR A 163 -29.77 -12.98 -10.19
C TYR A 163 -28.51 -13.76 -10.59
N ARG A 164 -28.25 -14.92 -9.96
CA ARG A 164 -27.09 -15.77 -10.29
C ARG A 164 -27.09 -16.18 -11.76
N GLN A 165 -28.24 -16.64 -12.27
CA GLN A 165 -28.35 -17.02 -13.68
C GLN A 165 -28.17 -15.82 -14.61
N TYR A 166 -28.77 -14.68 -14.25
CA TYR A 166 -28.74 -13.47 -15.06
C TYR A 166 -27.32 -12.91 -15.21
N THR A 167 -26.54 -12.80 -14.13
CA THR A 167 -25.15 -12.31 -14.19
C THR A 167 -24.25 -13.26 -14.98
N PHE A 168 -24.39 -14.57 -14.77
CA PHE A 168 -23.66 -15.59 -15.53
C PHE A 168 -23.94 -15.52 -17.04
N LEU A 169 -25.22 -15.42 -17.43
CA LEU A 169 -25.61 -15.30 -18.83
C LEU A 169 -25.19 -13.97 -19.44
N LEU A 170 -25.26 -12.87 -18.68
CA LEU A 170 -24.81 -11.55 -19.14
C LEU A 170 -23.31 -11.55 -19.46
N ARG A 171 -22.50 -12.18 -18.61
CA ARG A 171 -21.07 -12.38 -18.85
C ARG A 171 -20.84 -13.23 -20.10
N SER A 172 -21.52 -14.38 -20.19
CA SER A 172 -21.40 -15.28 -21.34
C SER A 172 -21.79 -14.63 -22.67
N LYS A 173 -22.85 -13.81 -22.65
CA LYS A 173 -23.27 -13.00 -23.80
C LYS A 173 -22.19 -12.01 -24.21
N ARG A 174 -21.50 -11.40 -23.24
CA ARG A 174 -20.45 -10.41 -23.50
C ARG A 174 -19.23 -11.01 -24.20
N PHE A 175 -18.87 -12.24 -23.85
CA PHE A 175 -17.84 -13.03 -24.54
C PHE A 175 -18.36 -13.74 -25.80
N GLY A 176 -19.54 -13.40 -26.30
CA GLY A 176 -20.06 -13.89 -27.58
C GLY A 176 -20.42 -15.37 -27.61
N ARG A 177 -20.53 -16.06 -26.46
CA ARG A 177 -20.80 -17.51 -26.41
C ARG A 177 -22.13 -17.94 -27.03
N GLY A 178 -23.08 -17.00 -27.18
CA GLY A 178 -24.33 -17.25 -27.88
C GLY A 178 -24.21 -17.29 -29.40
N ASN A 179 -23.12 -16.78 -29.97
CA ASN A 179 -22.83 -16.78 -31.41
C ASN A 179 -21.85 -17.89 -31.80
N ASP A 180 -21.19 -18.52 -30.82
CA ASP A 180 -20.31 -19.67 -31.06
C ASP A 180 -21.16 -20.92 -31.35
N PRO A 181 -20.90 -21.68 -32.43
CA PRO A 181 -21.62 -22.91 -32.76
C PRO A 181 -21.62 -23.96 -31.63
N SER A 182 -20.55 -24.00 -30.82
CA SER A 182 -20.43 -24.88 -29.65
C SER A 182 -21.22 -24.39 -28.43
N GLY A 183 -21.74 -23.17 -28.48
CA GLY A 183 -22.53 -22.54 -27.43
C GLY A 183 -21.79 -22.41 -26.09
N LEU A 184 -22.55 -22.46 -25.00
CA LEU A 184 -22.00 -22.41 -23.64
C LEU A 184 -21.14 -23.64 -23.30
N GLN A 185 -21.48 -24.81 -23.84
CA GLN A 185 -20.81 -26.07 -23.51
C GLN A 185 -19.37 -26.13 -24.05
N GLY A 186 -19.08 -25.45 -25.16
CA GLY A 186 -17.72 -25.35 -25.68
C GLY A 186 -16.86 -24.27 -25.04
N THR A 187 -17.30 -23.63 -23.96
CA THR A 187 -16.54 -22.56 -23.29
C THR A 187 -15.33 -23.16 -22.57
N THR A 188 -14.12 -22.74 -22.97
CA THR A 188 -12.88 -23.21 -22.34
C THR A 188 -12.65 -22.53 -20.99
N GLN A 189 -11.75 -23.12 -20.19
CA GLN A 189 -11.35 -22.58 -18.89
C GLN A 189 -10.84 -21.14 -19.00
N GLY A 190 -11.28 -20.28 -18.08
CA GLY A 190 -10.99 -18.84 -18.03
C GLY A 190 -11.40 -18.01 -19.26
N ALA A 191 -12.19 -18.55 -20.18
CA ALA A 191 -12.63 -17.84 -21.39
C ALA A 191 -13.68 -16.75 -21.11
N LEU A 192 -14.30 -16.75 -19.93
CA LEU A 192 -15.26 -15.73 -19.48
C LEU A 192 -14.61 -14.69 -18.56
N ALA A 193 -13.28 -14.58 -18.56
CA ALA A 193 -12.53 -13.56 -17.85
C ALA A 193 -11.95 -12.53 -18.83
N TRP A 194 -12.00 -11.26 -18.44
CA TRP A 194 -11.34 -10.21 -19.20
C TRP A 194 -9.83 -10.37 -19.11
N ARG A 195 -9.17 -10.33 -20.27
CA ARG A 195 -7.71 -10.20 -20.35
C ARG A 195 -7.33 -8.73 -20.50
N CYS A 196 -6.18 -8.35 -19.93
CA CYS A 196 -5.62 -7.03 -20.16
C CYS A 196 -5.34 -6.83 -21.65
N TRP A 197 -5.70 -5.65 -22.18
CA TRP A 197 -5.44 -5.29 -23.58
C TRP A 197 -3.99 -4.84 -23.82
N ALA A 198 -3.32 -4.33 -22.79
CA ALA A 198 -1.93 -3.88 -22.85
C ALA A 198 -0.91 -4.95 -22.45
N CYS A 199 -1.31 -5.99 -21.69
CA CYS A 199 -0.35 -7.05 -21.35
C CYS A 199 0.10 -7.81 -22.61
N PRO A 200 1.37 -8.26 -22.65
CA PRO A 200 1.92 -9.10 -23.73
C PRO A 200 1.06 -10.33 -24.02
N ARG A 201 0.63 -10.50 -25.27
CA ARG A 201 -0.17 -11.64 -25.77
C ARG A 201 0.25 -12.03 -27.18
N GLU A 202 0.76 -13.24 -27.30
CA GLU A 202 1.16 -13.82 -28.59
C GLU A 202 -0.03 -13.92 -29.54
N GLY A 203 0.18 -13.53 -30.80
CA GLY A 203 -0.87 -13.50 -31.84
C GLY A 203 -1.94 -12.42 -31.64
N VAL A 204 -1.77 -11.49 -30.69
CA VAL A 204 -2.72 -10.40 -30.44
C VAL A 204 -2.05 -9.03 -30.51
N ASN A 205 -1.07 -8.78 -29.64
CA ASN A 205 -0.38 -7.48 -29.57
C ASN A 205 1.15 -7.59 -29.50
N LEU A 206 1.71 -8.80 -29.46
CA LEU A 206 3.15 -8.99 -29.61
C LEU A 206 3.56 -8.93 -31.09
N PRO A 207 4.66 -8.23 -31.43
CA PRO A 207 5.16 -8.17 -32.81
C PRO A 207 5.78 -9.50 -33.26
N ASP A 208 5.88 -9.71 -34.58
CA ASP A 208 6.62 -10.85 -35.13
C ASP A 208 8.10 -10.79 -34.72
N GLY A 209 8.68 -11.93 -34.34
CA GLY A 209 10.08 -12.00 -33.88
C GLY A 209 10.31 -11.53 -32.44
N TRP A 210 9.25 -11.30 -31.64
CA TRP A 210 9.37 -10.88 -30.23
C TRP A 210 10.23 -11.82 -29.35
N LYS A 211 10.42 -13.09 -29.76
CA LYS A 211 11.26 -14.08 -29.07
C LYS A 211 12.75 -13.94 -29.37
N ASP A 212 13.10 -13.30 -30.49
CA ASP A 212 14.47 -13.18 -30.99
C ASP A 212 15.06 -11.78 -30.74
N VAL A 213 14.39 -10.95 -29.93
CA VAL A 213 14.89 -9.63 -29.57
C VAL A 213 16.12 -9.73 -28.68
N GLU A 214 16.95 -8.68 -28.70
CA GLU A 214 18.10 -8.60 -27.81
C GLU A 214 17.68 -8.73 -26.34
N ASP A 215 18.51 -9.37 -25.52
CA ASP A 215 18.29 -9.51 -24.06
C ASP A 215 18.01 -8.16 -23.38
N SER A 216 18.57 -7.08 -23.95
CA SER A 216 18.37 -5.70 -23.51
C SER A 216 16.93 -5.20 -23.66
N GLN A 217 16.13 -5.80 -24.54
CA GLN A 217 14.75 -5.43 -24.86
C GLN A 217 13.73 -6.49 -24.44
N ALA A 218 14.16 -7.71 -24.10
CA ALA A 218 13.29 -8.82 -23.71
C ALA A 218 12.31 -8.46 -22.56
N TYR A 219 12.69 -7.51 -21.71
CA TYR A 219 11.85 -7.03 -20.61
C TYR A 219 10.54 -6.35 -21.07
N LEU A 220 10.49 -5.80 -22.29
CA LEU A 220 9.28 -5.16 -22.84
C LEU A 220 8.13 -6.17 -22.96
N TYR A 221 8.45 -7.43 -23.20
CA TYR A 221 7.49 -8.52 -23.38
C TYR A 221 7.31 -9.37 -22.12
N ARG A 222 7.88 -8.94 -20.98
CA ARG A 222 7.82 -9.64 -19.70
C ARG A 222 6.65 -9.14 -18.84
N PRO A 223 5.54 -9.88 -18.70
CA PRO A 223 4.45 -9.47 -17.82
C PRO A 223 4.90 -9.39 -16.36
N THR A 224 4.46 -8.34 -15.66
CA THR A 224 4.62 -8.20 -14.21
C THR A 224 3.33 -8.58 -13.49
N LEU A 225 3.38 -9.63 -12.68
CA LEU A 225 2.28 -10.11 -11.85
C LEU A 225 2.47 -9.68 -10.39
N ALA A 226 1.38 -9.53 -9.66
CA ALA A 226 1.39 -9.34 -8.21
C ALA A 226 0.55 -10.43 -7.54
N CYS A 227 1.12 -11.04 -6.51
CA CYS A 227 0.50 -12.11 -5.72
C CYS A 227 0.35 -11.66 -4.27
N ASP A 228 -0.80 -11.96 -3.67
CA ASP A 228 -1.11 -11.66 -2.26
C ASP A 228 -2.39 -12.39 -1.80
N ALA A 229 -2.57 -12.51 -0.48
CA ALA A 229 -3.75 -13.09 0.17
C ALA A 229 -4.62 -12.05 0.90
N ASN A 230 -5.91 -12.06 0.59
CA ASN A 230 -6.92 -11.27 1.26
C ASN A 230 -7.73 -12.07 2.30
N PHE A 231 -7.44 -11.85 3.58
CA PHE A 231 -8.12 -12.50 4.71
C PHE A 231 -9.45 -11.85 5.13
N ARG A 232 -9.93 -10.80 4.45
CA ARG A 232 -11.24 -10.20 4.73
C ARG A 232 -12.38 -10.96 4.06
N LEU A 233 -12.13 -11.59 2.91
CA LEU A 233 -13.13 -12.35 2.12
C LEU A 233 -13.43 -13.75 2.69
N LYS A 234 -13.70 -13.81 4.01
CA LYS A 234 -14.01 -15.04 4.75
C LYS A 234 -15.38 -15.60 4.37
N ASN A 235 -15.56 -16.91 4.49
CA ASN A 235 -16.84 -17.57 4.30
C ASN A 235 -17.09 -18.59 5.42
N LEU A 236 -18.28 -18.53 6.03
CA LEU A 236 -18.65 -19.35 7.18
C LEU A 236 -19.21 -20.71 6.75
N VAL A 237 -18.87 -21.76 7.50
CA VAL A 237 -19.55 -23.05 7.38
C VAL A 237 -20.98 -22.91 7.91
N ARG A 238 -21.94 -23.48 7.19
CA ARG A 238 -23.33 -23.59 7.64
C ARG A 238 -23.62 -25.02 8.07
N ARG A 239 -24.18 -25.18 9.27
CA ARG A 239 -24.54 -26.52 9.82
C ARG A 239 -25.49 -27.31 8.93
N ASN A 240 -26.38 -26.61 8.20
CA ASN A 240 -27.40 -27.21 7.32
C ASN A 240 -27.13 -26.88 5.84
N GLU A 241 -25.86 -26.86 5.43
CA GLU A 241 -25.51 -26.56 4.04
C GLU A 241 -26.06 -27.62 3.07
N ARG A 242 -26.64 -27.13 1.97
CA ARG A 242 -27.03 -27.96 0.83
C ARG A 242 -26.00 -27.76 -0.27
N HIS A 243 -25.85 -28.75 -1.14
CA HIS A 243 -24.99 -28.66 -2.32
C HIS A 243 -25.38 -27.43 -3.17
N ASP A 244 -24.48 -26.44 -3.25
CA ASP A 244 -24.64 -25.18 -3.97
C ASP A 244 -23.53 -25.08 -5.04
N PRO A 245 -23.75 -25.65 -6.25
CA PRO A 245 -22.75 -25.63 -7.30
C PRO A 245 -22.65 -24.25 -7.94
N GLU A 246 -21.48 -23.98 -8.52
CA GLU A 246 -21.19 -22.80 -9.32
C GLU A 246 -21.81 -22.92 -10.70
N LEU A 247 -22.17 -21.79 -11.32
CA LEU A 247 -22.73 -21.81 -12.67
C LEU A 247 -21.65 -21.86 -13.76
N GLY A 248 -20.43 -21.43 -13.45
CA GLY A 248 -19.31 -21.41 -14.39
C GLY A 248 -17.99 -21.73 -13.74
N ASP A 249 -17.92 -22.88 -13.06
CA ASP A 249 -16.71 -23.36 -12.38
C ASP A 249 -15.49 -23.33 -13.32
N GLY A 250 -14.46 -22.57 -12.92
CA GLY A 250 -13.24 -22.38 -13.69
C GLY A 250 -13.40 -21.64 -15.03
N LEU A 251 -14.59 -21.16 -15.40
CA LEU A 251 -14.78 -20.43 -16.66
C LEU A 251 -14.31 -18.96 -16.58
N GLY A 252 -14.14 -18.42 -15.37
CA GLY A 252 -13.83 -17.01 -15.12
C GLY A 252 -12.50 -16.76 -14.41
N TYR A 253 -12.55 -16.01 -13.30
CA TYR A 253 -11.37 -15.60 -12.53
C TYR A 253 -10.97 -16.63 -11.48
N PHE A 254 -11.91 -17.40 -10.94
CA PHE A 254 -11.60 -18.50 -10.05
C PHE A 254 -11.00 -19.68 -10.82
N VAL A 255 -10.04 -20.35 -10.20
CA VAL A 255 -9.56 -21.66 -10.66
C VAL A 255 -10.69 -22.70 -10.61
N LYS A 256 -10.58 -23.75 -11.43
CA LYS A 256 -11.52 -24.87 -11.38
C LYS A 256 -11.50 -25.54 -10.01
N LYS A 257 -12.64 -25.55 -9.35
CA LYS A 257 -12.79 -25.90 -7.95
C LYS A 257 -12.42 -27.35 -7.64
N ASP A 258 -12.90 -28.30 -8.43
CA ASP A 258 -12.67 -29.71 -8.17
C ASP A 258 -11.17 -30.07 -8.32
N ASP A 259 -10.53 -29.56 -9.38
CA ASP A 259 -9.10 -29.77 -9.64
C ASP A 259 -8.24 -29.13 -8.53
N TYR A 260 -8.63 -27.94 -8.07
CA TYR A 260 -7.95 -27.25 -6.97
C TYR A 260 -8.14 -28.00 -5.63
N LYS A 261 -9.36 -28.47 -5.33
CA LYS A 261 -9.61 -29.27 -4.11
C LYS A 261 -8.82 -30.57 -4.12
N GLU A 262 -8.71 -31.25 -5.26
CA GLU A 262 -7.88 -32.44 -5.40
C GLU A 262 -6.42 -32.12 -5.09
N HIS A 263 -5.87 -31.04 -5.66
CA HIS A 263 -4.51 -30.58 -5.37
C HIS A 263 -4.28 -30.37 -3.87
N LEU A 264 -5.21 -29.68 -3.20
CA LEU A 264 -5.11 -29.35 -1.78
C LEU A 264 -5.09 -30.59 -0.86
N THR A 265 -5.66 -31.72 -1.27
CA THR A 265 -5.62 -32.97 -0.47
C THR A 265 -4.20 -33.47 -0.23
N ARG A 266 -3.24 -33.13 -1.11
CA ARG A 266 -1.84 -33.53 -1.01
C ARG A 266 -1.05 -32.71 0.01
N TYR A 267 -1.61 -31.59 0.48
CA TYR A 267 -0.92 -30.59 1.31
C TYR A 267 -1.64 -30.32 2.63
N VAL A 268 -2.45 -31.27 3.13
CA VAL A 268 -3.22 -31.10 4.38
C VAL A 268 -2.33 -30.80 5.59
N ASN A 269 -1.12 -31.35 5.63
CA ASN A 269 -0.16 -31.16 6.71
C ASN A 269 0.81 -29.98 6.50
N GLU A 270 0.73 -29.29 5.36
CA GLU A 270 1.56 -28.11 5.11
C GLU A 270 1.13 -26.98 6.04
N THR A 271 2.09 -26.41 6.78
CA THR A 271 1.85 -25.26 7.65
C THR A 271 1.79 -23.97 6.86
N ASP A 272 1.07 -22.98 7.41
CA ASP A 272 1.07 -21.60 6.90
C ASP A 272 2.50 -21.10 6.71
N VAL A 273 2.68 -20.15 5.79
CA VAL A 273 4.02 -19.62 5.51
C VAL A 273 4.59 -18.95 6.77
N LEU A 274 5.57 -19.61 7.38
CA LEU A 274 6.30 -19.10 8.54
C LEU A 274 7.47 -18.25 8.05
N THR A 275 7.29 -16.93 8.04
CA THR A 275 8.38 -15.99 7.80
C THR A 275 9.33 -15.90 8.99
N THR A 276 10.64 -15.78 8.73
CA THR A 276 11.70 -15.64 9.75
C THR A 276 11.73 -14.29 10.48
N THR A 277 11.04 -13.27 9.97
CA THR A 277 11.01 -11.93 10.55
C THR A 277 9.94 -11.82 11.66
N ALA A 278 10.35 -11.46 12.88
CA ALA A 278 9.48 -11.38 14.06
C ALA A 278 8.26 -10.44 13.90
N ALA A 279 8.37 -9.38 13.10
CA ALA A 279 7.29 -8.43 12.83
C ALA A 279 6.14 -9.05 12.00
N PHE A 280 6.48 -9.83 10.97
CA PHE A 280 5.48 -10.50 10.13
C PHE A 280 4.81 -11.66 10.85
N LYS A 281 5.57 -12.39 11.69
CA LYS A 281 5.03 -13.42 12.57
C LYS A 281 3.91 -12.86 13.48
N ALA A 282 4.08 -11.66 14.03
CA ALA A 282 3.05 -11.01 14.86
C ALA A 282 1.80 -10.55 14.06
N LEU A 283 1.96 -10.15 12.80
CA LEU A 283 0.86 -9.80 11.88
C LEU A 283 0.08 -11.05 11.44
N VAL A 284 0.77 -12.08 10.96
CA VAL A 284 0.19 -13.36 10.56
C VAL A 284 -0.51 -14.04 11.73
N GLU A 285 0.08 -14.06 12.93
CA GLU A 285 -0.56 -14.60 14.13
C GLU A 285 -1.83 -13.82 14.53
N LYS A 286 -1.92 -12.53 14.22
CA LYS A 286 -3.13 -11.73 14.50
C LYS A 286 -4.25 -12.04 13.52
N ASP A 287 -3.94 -12.25 12.24
CA ASP A 287 -4.93 -12.49 11.19
C ASP A 287 -5.39 -13.97 11.10
N THR A 288 -4.54 -14.91 11.53
CA THR A 288 -4.84 -16.37 11.56
C THR A 288 -5.61 -16.84 12.81
N LYS A 289 -5.70 -16.05 13.89
CA LYS A 289 -6.28 -16.46 15.19
C LYS A 289 -7.79 -16.76 15.22
N ALA A 290 -8.51 -16.67 14.10
CA ALA A 290 -9.94 -16.98 14.04
C ALA A 290 -10.33 -17.76 12.77
N THR A 291 -9.88 -19.01 12.66
CA THR A 291 -10.26 -19.94 11.58
C THR A 291 -11.36 -20.93 11.98
N SER A 292 -11.76 -21.00 13.25
CA SER A 292 -12.84 -21.89 13.69
C SER A 292 -14.18 -21.49 13.09
N GLY A 293 -14.88 -22.46 12.50
CA GLY A 293 -16.18 -22.25 11.84
C GLY A 293 -16.13 -21.62 10.44
N LEU A 294 -14.94 -21.44 9.85
CA LEU A 294 -14.78 -20.95 8.48
C LEU A 294 -14.62 -22.10 7.48
N ARG A 295 -15.29 -21.99 6.32
CA ARG A 295 -15.00 -22.79 5.13
C ARG A 295 -13.79 -22.23 4.39
N VAL A 296 -13.73 -20.89 4.34
CA VAL A 296 -12.72 -20.12 3.62
C VAL A 296 -12.17 -19.06 4.57
N SER A 297 -10.88 -19.08 4.83
CA SER A 297 -10.18 -18.11 5.67
C SER A 297 -9.84 -16.81 4.94
N GLY A 298 -9.83 -16.83 3.61
CA GLY A 298 -9.53 -15.70 2.74
C GLY A 298 -9.46 -16.15 1.29
N VAL A 299 -9.00 -15.26 0.39
CA VAL A 299 -8.70 -15.60 -1.00
C VAL A 299 -7.26 -15.25 -1.32
N VAL A 300 -6.60 -16.04 -2.15
CA VAL A 300 -5.33 -15.65 -2.78
C VAL A 300 -5.61 -15.09 -4.16
N GLY A 301 -4.85 -14.07 -4.55
CA GLY A 301 -4.94 -13.42 -5.85
C GLY A 301 -3.62 -13.41 -6.60
N THR A 302 -3.71 -13.47 -7.92
CA THR A 302 -2.66 -13.14 -8.88
C THR A 302 -3.24 -12.20 -9.93
N ILE A 303 -2.66 -11.00 -10.02
CA ILE A 303 -3.15 -9.95 -10.90
C ILE A 303 -2.03 -9.39 -11.78
N CYS A 304 -2.37 -8.69 -12.86
CA CYS A 304 -1.45 -7.80 -13.56
C CYS A 304 -1.08 -6.62 -12.63
N ALA A 305 0.22 -6.49 -12.31
CA ALA A 305 0.71 -5.43 -11.43
C ALA A 305 0.67 -4.04 -12.10
N ARG A 306 0.88 -3.98 -13.42
CA ARG A 306 0.99 -2.71 -14.17
C ARG A 306 -0.38 -2.08 -14.43
N HIS A 307 -1.32 -2.88 -14.93
CA HIS A 307 -2.64 -2.41 -15.37
C HIS A 307 -3.77 -2.74 -14.38
N GLU A 308 -3.44 -3.40 -13.26
CA GLU A 308 -4.34 -3.67 -12.13
C GLU A 308 -5.55 -4.51 -12.52
N LEU A 309 -5.32 -5.61 -13.24
CA LEU A 309 -6.38 -6.50 -13.72
C LEU A 309 -6.21 -7.89 -13.11
N VAL A 310 -7.29 -8.43 -12.52
CA VAL A 310 -7.30 -9.82 -12.07
C VAL A 310 -7.17 -10.73 -13.27
N GLN A 311 -6.21 -11.66 -13.23
CA GLN A 311 -5.97 -12.57 -14.35
C GLN A 311 -7.02 -13.68 -14.39
N PRO A 312 -7.32 -14.27 -15.56
CA PRO A 312 -8.05 -15.53 -15.65
C PRO A 312 -7.39 -16.58 -14.77
N HIS A 313 -8.19 -17.32 -13.97
CA HIS A 313 -7.68 -18.25 -12.95
C HIS A 313 -6.78 -17.62 -11.88
N GLY A 314 -6.81 -16.30 -11.74
CA GLY A 314 -6.01 -15.55 -10.78
C GLY A 314 -6.58 -15.52 -9.36
N ILE A 315 -7.65 -16.25 -9.05
CA ILE A 315 -8.25 -16.27 -7.70
C ILE A 315 -8.48 -17.71 -7.23
N ALA A 316 -8.16 -17.98 -5.96
CA ALA A 316 -8.56 -19.21 -5.30
C ALA A 316 -8.88 -19.00 -3.81
N ASP A 317 -9.70 -19.88 -3.27
CA ASP A 317 -10.04 -19.88 -1.84
C ASP A 317 -8.92 -20.46 -0.98
N LEU A 318 -8.73 -19.86 0.19
CA LEU A 318 -7.82 -20.31 1.24
C LEU A 318 -8.58 -21.11 2.30
N GLN A 319 -8.12 -22.33 2.61
CA GLN A 319 -8.78 -23.21 3.59
C GLN A 319 -8.31 -22.88 5.01
N LYS A 320 -7.00 -22.70 5.17
CA LYS A 320 -6.35 -22.35 6.42
C LYS A 320 -5.11 -21.53 6.09
N GLY A 321 -5.15 -20.25 6.42
CA GLY A 321 -4.04 -19.33 6.17
C GLY A 321 -3.63 -19.25 4.70
N GLU A 322 -2.51 -18.59 4.47
CA GLU A 322 -1.81 -18.61 3.20
C GLU A 322 -0.70 -19.65 3.26
N ARG A 323 -0.70 -20.59 2.30
CA ARG A 323 0.26 -21.68 2.16
C ARG A 323 0.84 -21.64 0.75
N TYR A 324 2.06 -22.14 0.58
CA TYR A 324 2.71 -22.16 -0.73
C TYR A 324 1.90 -22.94 -1.77
N CYS A 325 1.29 -24.07 -1.41
CA CYS A 325 0.44 -24.83 -2.33
C CYS A 325 -0.72 -24.01 -2.95
N ASN A 326 -1.27 -23.03 -2.23
CA ASN A 326 -2.34 -22.17 -2.73
C ASN A 326 -1.79 -21.17 -3.76
N VAL A 327 -0.69 -20.47 -3.39
CA VAL A 327 -0.06 -19.44 -4.23
C VAL A 327 0.55 -20.06 -5.48
N ASP A 328 1.27 -21.17 -5.33
CA ASP A 328 1.87 -21.91 -6.44
C ASP A 328 0.81 -22.31 -7.47
N TYR A 329 -0.34 -22.85 -7.01
CA TYR A 329 -1.40 -23.30 -7.90
C TYR A 329 -2.02 -22.13 -8.68
N VAL A 330 -2.32 -21.01 -8.01
CA VAL A 330 -2.92 -19.84 -8.67
C VAL A 330 -1.95 -19.17 -9.62
N LEU A 331 -0.70 -18.94 -9.19
CA LEU A 331 0.33 -18.34 -10.03
C LEU A 331 0.57 -19.18 -11.29
N LEU A 332 0.74 -20.50 -11.15
CA LEU A 332 0.98 -21.37 -12.30
C LEU A 332 -0.26 -21.56 -13.17
N SER A 333 -1.47 -21.48 -12.60
CA SER A 333 -2.72 -21.43 -13.39
C SER A 333 -2.76 -20.17 -14.26
N VAL A 334 -2.38 -19.01 -13.72
CA VAL A 334 -2.26 -17.77 -14.50
C VAL A 334 -1.19 -17.90 -15.57
N VAL A 335 0.01 -18.41 -15.24
CA VAL A 335 1.10 -18.64 -16.20
C VAL A 335 0.64 -19.55 -17.35
N ALA A 336 -0.07 -20.64 -17.02
CA ALA A 336 -0.64 -21.54 -18.01
C ALA A 336 -1.66 -20.84 -18.93
N MET A 337 -2.45 -19.91 -18.38
CA MET A 337 -3.45 -19.16 -19.13
C MET A 337 -2.84 -18.07 -20.02
N ILE A 338 -1.80 -17.36 -19.57
CA ILE A 338 -1.15 -16.29 -20.35
C ILE A 338 -0.14 -16.82 -21.35
N GLY A 339 0.45 -18.01 -21.12
CA GLY A 339 1.37 -18.66 -22.05
C GLY A 339 2.73 -17.97 -22.15
N CYS A 340 3.17 -17.24 -21.12
CA CYS A 340 4.46 -16.54 -21.13
C CYS A 340 5.62 -17.47 -20.76
N LEU A 341 6.79 -17.22 -21.35
CA LEU A 341 8.05 -17.91 -21.01
C LEU A 341 8.88 -17.16 -19.96
N ALA A 342 8.67 -15.85 -19.83
CA ALA A 342 9.33 -15.02 -18.83
C ALA A 342 8.30 -14.15 -18.09
N LEU A 343 8.44 -13.99 -16.78
CA LEU A 343 7.63 -13.06 -15.99
C LEU A 343 8.36 -12.50 -14.78
N THR A 344 7.83 -11.41 -14.26
CA THR A 344 8.23 -10.84 -12.97
C THR A 344 7.07 -10.98 -11.99
N VAL A 345 7.33 -11.44 -10.76
CA VAL A 345 6.32 -11.59 -9.71
C VAL A 345 6.66 -10.71 -8.52
N SER A 346 5.75 -9.80 -8.19
CA SER A 346 5.74 -9.09 -6.90
C SER A 346 5.04 -9.95 -5.86
N TYR A 347 5.70 -10.18 -4.73
CA TYR A 347 5.10 -10.88 -3.60
C TYR A 347 5.76 -10.45 -2.29
N ASP A 348 4.97 -10.23 -1.24
CA ASP A 348 5.42 -9.77 0.08
C ASP A 348 6.54 -10.60 0.70
N ILE A 349 6.56 -11.89 0.37
CA ILE A 349 7.57 -12.85 0.82
C ILE A 349 8.35 -13.43 -0.36
N GLY A 350 8.43 -12.72 -1.48
CA GLY A 350 9.10 -13.15 -2.71
C GLY A 350 10.53 -13.64 -2.49
N CYS A 351 11.27 -12.99 -1.57
CA CYS A 351 12.63 -13.36 -1.16
C CYS A 351 12.73 -14.76 -0.55
N GLN A 352 11.70 -15.25 0.13
CA GLN A 352 11.65 -16.60 0.72
C GLN A 352 10.97 -17.58 -0.23
N TYR A 353 9.93 -17.13 -0.91
CA TYR A 353 9.12 -17.92 -1.82
C TYR A 353 9.93 -18.50 -2.97
N THR A 354 10.86 -17.70 -3.52
CA THR A 354 11.69 -18.06 -4.67
C THR A 354 12.62 -19.26 -4.43
N ILE A 355 13.07 -19.48 -3.19
CA ILE A 355 14.16 -20.43 -2.87
C ILE A 355 13.85 -21.83 -3.37
N ASN A 356 12.62 -22.30 -3.12
CA ASN A 356 12.17 -23.65 -3.49
C ASN A 356 11.08 -23.62 -4.58
N PHE A 357 10.91 -22.50 -5.29
CA PHE A 357 9.80 -22.34 -6.23
C PHE A 357 9.82 -23.38 -7.35
N PHE A 358 10.96 -23.56 -8.02
CA PHE A 358 11.09 -24.54 -9.11
C PHE A 358 10.91 -25.98 -8.64
N ASP A 359 11.38 -26.32 -7.44
CA ASP A 359 11.17 -27.65 -6.85
C ASP A 359 9.70 -27.91 -6.53
N ARG A 360 8.96 -26.88 -6.08
CA ARG A 360 7.50 -26.97 -5.87
C ARG A 360 6.76 -27.05 -7.19
N MET A 361 7.16 -26.27 -8.20
CA MET A 361 6.57 -26.31 -9.55
C MET A 361 6.64 -27.71 -10.16
N ARG A 362 7.76 -28.44 -10.04
CA ARG A 362 7.88 -29.83 -10.53
C ARG A 362 6.90 -30.82 -9.87
N LYS A 363 6.37 -30.47 -8.69
CA LYS A 363 5.39 -31.29 -7.95
C LYS A 363 3.93 -30.94 -8.28
N MET A 364 3.71 -29.85 -9.03
CA MET A 364 2.36 -29.41 -9.42
C MET A 364 1.73 -30.36 -10.44
N PRO A 365 0.40 -30.31 -10.64
CA PRO A 365 -0.25 -31.07 -11.72
C PRO A 365 0.43 -30.82 -13.07
N ARG A 366 0.57 -31.87 -13.90
CA ARG A 366 1.32 -31.81 -15.16
C ARG A 366 0.89 -30.67 -16.09
N ALA A 367 -0.40 -30.31 -16.09
CA ALA A 367 -0.93 -29.20 -16.87
C ALA A 367 -0.33 -27.82 -16.48
N LEU A 368 0.14 -27.67 -15.24
CA LEU A 368 0.66 -26.42 -14.66
C LEU A 368 2.19 -26.35 -14.60
N GLN A 369 2.91 -27.45 -14.86
CA GLN A 369 4.37 -27.49 -14.86
C GLN A 369 4.94 -26.71 -16.06
N ARG A 370 5.98 -25.89 -15.85
CA ARG A 370 6.63 -25.10 -16.92
C ARG A 370 8.15 -25.11 -16.73
N GLU A 371 8.84 -26.08 -17.34
CA GLU A 371 10.28 -26.28 -17.12
C GLU A 371 11.14 -25.12 -17.64
N ASP A 372 10.72 -24.47 -18.73
CA ASP A 372 11.45 -23.37 -19.39
C ASP A 372 11.06 -21.97 -18.86
N LEU A 373 10.43 -21.88 -17.69
CA LEU A 373 9.90 -20.63 -17.16
C LEU A 373 10.99 -19.77 -16.50
N ASP A 374 11.26 -18.59 -17.05
CA ASP A 374 12.11 -17.58 -16.44
C ASP A 374 11.29 -16.66 -15.50
N VAL A 375 11.45 -16.83 -14.18
CA VAL A 375 10.72 -16.04 -13.17
C VAL A 375 11.67 -15.24 -12.32
N VAL A 376 11.41 -13.94 -12.22
CA VAL A 376 12.07 -13.05 -11.28
C VAL A 376 11.09 -12.64 -10.19
N PHE A 377 11.39 -12.97 -8.94
CA PHE A 377 10.62 -12.52 -7.78
C PHE A 377 11.19 -11.22 -7.22
N GLY A 378 10.31 -10.31 -6.81
CA GLY A 378 10.66 -9.06 -6.16
C GLY A 378 9.71 -8.73 -5.01
N LEU A 379 10.21 -7.94 -4.06
CA LEU A 379 9.43 -7.39 -2.97
C LEU A 379 8.73 -6.10 -3.43
N PRO A 380 7.42 -5.98 -3.17
CA PRO A 380 6.70 -4.75 -3.42
C PRO A 380 7.27 -3.59 -2.58
N VAL A 381 7.11 -2.37 -3.10
CA VAL A 381 7.85 -1.20 -2.62
C VAL A 381 7.52 -0.83 -1.16
N TRP A 382 6.26 -0.93 -0.74
CA TRP A 382 5.84 -0.54 0.61
C TRP A 382 5.98 -1.70 1.59
N HIS A 383 5.56 -2.91 1.20
CA HIS A 383 5.74 -4.11 2.03
C HIS A 383 7.22 -4.53 2.16
N GLY A 384 8.12 -4.07 1.30
CA GLY A 384 9.56 -4.23 1.54
C GLY A 384 10.03 -3.62 2.88
N GLY A 385 9.31 -2.63 3.43
CA GLY A 385 9.69 -1.92 4.66
C GLY A 385 9.65 -2.75 5.95
N ILE A 386 8.97 -3.90 5.96
CA ILE A 386 8.91 -4.82 7.10
C ILE A 386 10.04 -5.86 7.10
N HIS A 387 10.82 -5.94 6.02
CA HIS A 387 11.99 -6.80 5.93
C HIS A 387 13.23 -6.12 6.50
N GLU A 388 14.22 -6.93 6.90
CA GLU A 388 15.55 -6.41 7.23
C GLU A 388 16.14 -5.63 6.07
N GLU A 389 16.93 -4.59 6.35
CA GLU A 389 17.43 -3.68 5.33
C GLU A 389 18.24 -4.38 4.23
N SER A 390 19.00 -5.41 4.59
CA SER A 390 19.72 -6.27 3.65
C SER A 390 18.78 -6.98 2.67
N CYS A 391 17.76 -7.66 3.20
CA CYS A 391 16.74 -8.36 2.41
C CYS A 391 15.93 -7.39 1.52
N ARG A 392 15.45 -6.29 2.11
CA ARG A 392 14.67 -5.26 1.42
C ARG A 392 15.43 -4.70 0.24
N THR A 393 16.70 -4.34 0.45
CA THR A 393 17.49 -3.66 -0.57
C THR A 393 17.86 -4.59 -1.73
N VAL A 394 18.15 -5.86 -1.45
CA VAL A 394 18.50 -6.84 -2.50
C VAL A 394 17.29 -7.20 -3.36
N ASN A 395 16.10 -7.31 -2.76
CA ASN A 395 14.91 -7.85 -3.43
C ASN A 395 13.87 -6.78 -3.82
N SER A 396 14.10 -5.49 -3.53
CA SER A 396 13.11 -4.45 -3.86
C SER A 396 12.95 -4.27 -5.36
N LEU A 397 11.71 -4.26 -5.84
CA LEU A 397 11.40 -3.93 -7.23
C LEU A 397 11.96 -2.58 -7.70
N LYS A 398 12.31 -1.65 -6.80
CA LYS A 398 12.98 -0.39 -7.16
C LYS A 398 14.33 -0.58 -7.86
N TYR A 399 14.97 -1.72 -7.64
CA TYR A 399 16.31 -2.02 -8.16
C TYR A 399 16.31 -3.22 -9.12
N HIS A 400 15.14 -3.74 -9.45
CA HIS A 400 15.00 -4.72 -10.52
C HIS A 400 15.02 -4.02 -11.86
N ASP A 401 15.75 -4.60 -12.81
CA ASP A 401 15.73 -4.13 -14.19
C ASP A 401 14.47 -4.67 -14.89
N GLY A 402 13.96 -3.90 -15.84
CA GLY A 402 12.88 -4.30 -16.72
C GLY A 402 11.47 -4.23 -16.11
N VAL A 403 11.30 -3.57 -14.96
CA VAL A 403 9.99 -3.40 -14.29
C VAL A 403 9.49 -1.96 -14.30
N GLY A 404 10.31 -1.02 -14.79
CA GLY A 404 9.97 0.39 -14.86
C GLY A 404 9.67 0.99 -13.49
N ARG A 405 8.55 1.70 -13.39
CA ARG A 405 8.06 2.31 -12.13
C ARG A 405 6.94 1.50 -11.47
N THR A 406 6.86 0.20 -11.75
CA THR A 406 5.87 -0.70 -11.13
C THR A 406 6.17 -0.88 -9.64
N ASP A 407 5.22 -0.52 -8.78
CA ASP A 407 5.38 -0.59 -7.31
C ASP A 407 5.16 -2.00 -6.73
N GLY A 408 4.51 -2.90 -7.49
CA GLY A 408 4.15 -4.24 -7.05
C GLY A 408 2.92 -4.34 -6.15
N GLU A 409 2.21 -3.22 -5.94
CA GLU A 409 1.23 -3.02 -4.85
C GLU A 409 -0.21 -2.92 -5.40
N ALA A 410 -0.39 -3.22 -6.67
CA ALA A 410 -1.68 -3.15 -7.34
C ALA A 410 -2.72 -4.09 -6.73
N ILE A 411 -2.29 -5.20 -6.15
CA ILE A 411 -3.19 -6.21 -5.60
C ILE A 411 -3.94 -5.69 -4.38
N GLU A 412 -3.30 -4.89 -3.53
CA GLU A 412 -3.94 -4.18 -2.42
C GLU A 412 -5.03 -3.20 -2.89
N ARG A 413 -4.79 -2.54 -4.04
CA ARG A 413 -5.78 -1.64 -4.65
C ARG A 413 -6.99 -2.42 -5.12
N ILE A 414 -6.80 -3.61 -5.71
CA ILE A 414 -7.90 -4.52 -6.04
C ILE A 414 -8.63 -5.03 -4.79
N TRP A 415 -7.92 -5.40 -3.74
CA TRP A 415 -8.52 -5.79 -2.47
C TRP A 415 -9.38 -4.69 -1.88
N SER A 416 -8.95 -3.43 -1.97
CA SER A 416 -9.76 -2.30 -1.51
C SER A 416 -11.15 -2.23 -2.18
N LEU A 417 -11.25 -2.65 -3.46
CA LEU A 417 -12.49 -2.67 -4.23
C LEU A 417 -13.37 -3.90 -3.93
N LEU A 418 -12.76 -5.03 -3.57
CA LEU A 418 -13.47 -6.28 -3.25
C LEU A 418 -13.87 -6.39 -1.78
N ASN A 419 -13.10 -5.79 -0.87
CA ASN A 419 -13.32 -5.85 0.58
C ASN A 419 -14.74 -5.49 1.04
N PRO A 420 -15.43 -4.48 0.46
CA PRO A 420 -16.82 -4.20 0.80
C PRO A 420 -17.79 -5.37 0.54
N SER A 421 -17.46 -6.28 -0.39
CA SER A 421 -18.26 -7.47 -0.68
C SER A 421 -18.12 -8.56 0.39
N ALA A 422 -17.11 -8.49 1.26
CA ALA A 422 -16.86 -9.48 2.31
C ALA A 422 -18.11 -9.77 3.15
N TRP A 423 -18.84 -8.73 3.55
CA TRP A 423 -20.06 -8.88 4.36
C TRP A 423 -21.17 -9.62 3.60
N ALA A 424 -21.38 -9.27 2.33
CA ALA A 424 -22.42 -9.88 1.50
C ALA A 424 -22.12 -11.36 1.23
N THR A 425 -20.85 -11.71 0.99
CA THR A 425 -20.44 -13.07 0.63
C THR A 425 -20.16 -13.97 1.83
N LYS A 426 -19.99 -13.39 3.04
CA LYS A 426 -19.59 -14.12 4.26
C LYS A 426 -20.49 -15.31 4.58
N TYR A 427 -21.79 -15.13 4.39
CA TYR A 427 -22.77 -16.16 4.69
C TYR A 427 -23.18 -16.95 3.47
N MET A 428 -22.80 -16.60 2.25
CA MET A 428 -23.28 -17.29 1.04
C MET A 428 -22.81 -18.76 0.99
N GLY A 429 -23.57 -19.60 0.28
CA GLY A 429 -23.09 -20.94 -0.10
C GLY A 429 -21.87 -20.82 -1.01
N GLU A 430 -21.10 -21.89 -1.13
CA GLU A 430 -19.82 -21.89 -1.85
C GLU A 430 -19.99 -21.40 -3.30
N GLY A 431 -20.92 -22.00 -4.06
CA GLY A 431 -21.09 -21.62 -5.46
C GLY A 431 -21.72 -20.25 -5.67
N ALA A 432 -22.72 -19.89 -4.85
CA ALA A 432 -23.29 -18.55 -4.90
C ALA A 432 -22.28 -17.44 -4.57
N ARG A 433 -21.30 -17.74 -3.68
CA ARG A 433 -20.21 -16.80 -3.36
C ARG A 433 -19.29 -16.58 -4.57
N HIS A 434 -18.87 -17.65 -5.24
CA HIS A 434 -18.02 -17.53 -6.43
C HIS A 434 -18.75 -16.74 -7.52
N ASP A 435 -19.99 -17.10 -7.87
CA ASP A 435 -20.78 -16.37 -8.87
C ASP A 435 -20.89 -14.86 -8.57
N TRP A 436 -20.98 -14.50 -7.28
CA TRP A 436 -21.04 -13.10 -6.83
C TRP A 436 -19.71 -12.36 -6.97
N LEU A 437 -18.62 -12.99 -6.53
CA LEU A 437 -17.26 -12.42 -6.64
C LEU A 437 -16.83 -12.32 -8.10
N GLU A 438 -17.18 -13.30 -8.92
CA GLU A 438 -16.96 -13.32 -10.36
C GLU A 438 -17.58 -12.10 -11.07
N ASP A 439 -18.85 -11.77 -10.80
CA ASP A 439 -19.50 -10.57 -11.40
C ASP A 439 -18.89 -9.26 -10.89
N LYS A 440 -18.47 -9.22 -9.62
CA LYS A 440 -17.78 -8.06 -9.03
C LYS A 440 -16.41 -7.84 -9.69
N ILE A 441 -15.59 -8.89 -9.80
CA ILE A 441 -14.27 -8.83 -10.44
C ILE A 441 -14.43 -8.49 -11.93
N ASP A 442 -15.38 -9.11 -12.62
CA ASP A 442 -15.72 -8.82 -14.01
C ASP A 442 -15.98 -7.34 -14.25
N ASN A 443 -16.77 -6.71 -13.38
CA ASN A 443 -17.05 -5.27 -13.50
C ASN A 443 -15.83 -4.41 -13.19
N VAL A 444 -15.04 -4.74 -12.16
CA VAL A 444 -13.80 -4.02 -11.82
C VAL A 444 -12.82 -4.05 -13.00
N ASN A 445 -12.58 -5.24 -13.55
CA ASN A 445 -11.72 -5.42 -14.71
C ASN A 445 -12.24 -4.64 -15.92
N PHE A 446 -13.54 -4.75 -16.24
CA PHE A 446 -14.14 -4.04 -17.37
C PHE A 446 -14.02 -2.52 -17.23
N GLY A 447 -14.28 -1.99 -16.04
CA GLY A 447 -14.14 -0.56 -15.77
C GLY A 447 -12.71 -0.06 -15.97
N LYS A 448 -11.72 -0.83 -15.51
CA LYS A 448 -10.30 -0.53 -15.72
C LYS A 448 -9.88 -0.62 -17.18
N LEU A 449 -10.40 -1.58 -17.95
CA LEU A 449 -10.15 -1.69 -19.38
C LEU A 449 -10.69 -0.49 -20.17
N ILE A 450 -11.91 -0.03 -19.87
CA ILE A 450 -12.47 1.18 -20.51
C ILE A 450 -11.60 2.41 -20.22
N GLY A 451 -11.05 2.51 -19.00
CA GLY A 451 -10.17 3.59 -18.59
C GLY A 451 -8.72 3.45 -19.07
N LEU A 452 -8.33 2.31 -19.65
CA LEU A 452 -6.93 1.96 -19.88
C LEU A 452 -6.21 2.95 -20.79
N VAL A 453 -6.84 3.37 -21.89
CA VAL A 453 -6.25 4.35 -22.84
C VAL A 453 -5.92 5.67 -22.12
N TYR A 454 -6.83 6.18 -21.29
CA TYR A 454 -6.61 7.41 -20.54
C TYR A 454 -5.54 7.25 -19.45
N LEU A 455 -5.49 6.07 -18.81
CA LEU A 455 -4.48 5.72 -17.82
C LEU A 455 -3.08 5.73 -18.45
N LEU A 456 -2.90 5.03 -19.57
CA LEU A 456 -1.60 4.91 -20.25
C LEU A 456 -1.14 6.26 -20.78
N ALA A 457 -2.00 7.02 -21.46
CA ALA A 457 -1.66 8.35 -21.96
C ALA A 457 -1.22 9.29 -20.81
N ARG A 458 -1.92 9.26 -19.66
CA ARG A 458 -1.56 10.06 -18.50
C ARG A 458 -0.23 9.63 -17.88
N ARG A 459 -0.01 8.32 -17.73
CA ARG A 459 1.26 7.77 -17.22
C ARG A 459 2.42 8.11 -18.14
N TYR A 460 2.21 8.06 -19.47
CA TYR A 460 3.24 8.37 -20.45
C TYR A 460 3.70 9.83 -20.37
N ILE A 461 2.77 10.78 -20.27
CA ILE A 461 3.11 12.20 -20.10
C ILE A 461 3.96 12.41 -18.84
N VAL A 462 3.50 11.88 -17.69
CA VAL A 462 4.24 11.99 -16.42
C VAL A 462 5.62 11.34 -16.53
N ALA A 463 5.72 10.14 -17.11
CA ALA A 463 6.96 9.42 -17.26
C ALA A 463 7.96 10.16 -18.16
N THR A 464 7.52 10.78 -19.25
CA THR A 464 8.40 11.56 -20.13
C THR A 464 8.95 12.83 -19.48
N ASP A 465 8.16 13.49 -18.64
CA ASP A 465 8.62 14.69 -17.92
C ASP A 465 9.58 14.33 -16.79
N GLU A 466 9.26 13.29 -16.01
CA GLU A 466 10.15 12.80 -14.95
C GLU A 466 11.46 12.24 -15.51
N LEU A 467 11.42 11.52 -16.64
CA LEU A 467 12.63 11.03 -17.30
C LEU A 467 13.63 12.16 -17.59
N LYS A 468 13.15 13.31 -18.08
CA LYS A 468 14.03 14.47 -18.36
C LYS A 468 14.70 14.99 -17.09
N VAL A 469 13.93 15.08 -15.99
CA VAL A 469 14.42 15.54 -14.68
C VAL A 469 15.49 14.58 -14.14
N GLN A 470 15.23 13.27 -14.19
CA GLN A 470 16.10 12.25 -13.63
C GLN A 470 17.39 12.08 -14.45
N VAL A 471 17.31 12.19 -15.78
CA VAL A 471 18.49 12.16 -16.65
C VAL A 471 19.40 13.35 -16.38
N GLU A 472 18.86 14.57 -16.25
CA GLU A 472 19.68 15.75 -15.97
C GLU A 472 20.27 15.71 -14.55
N SER A 473 19.47 15.29 -13.56
CA SER A 473 19.93 15.12 -12.18
C SER A 473 21.06 14.10 -12.08
N PHE A 474 20.91 12.95 -12.76
CA PHE A 474 21.95 11.92 -12.80
C PHE A 474 23.21 12.41 -13.54
N ARG A 475 23.06 13.18 -14.62
CA ARG A 475 24.18 13.76 -15.36
C ARG A 475 25.02 14.69 -14.48
N ILE A 476 24.39 15.50 -13.63
CA ILE A 476 25.08 16.38 -12.67
C ILE A 476 25.90 15.54 -11.67
N ILE A 477 25.29 14.49 -11.09
CA ILE A 477 25.97 13.59 -10.15
C ILE A 477 27.15 12.87 -10.83
N GLN A 478 26.98 12.41 -12.07
CA GLN A 478 28.03 11.71 -12.79
C GLN A 478 29.23 12.61 -13.13
N LYS A 479 29.00 13.92 -13.39
CA LYS A 479 30.07 14.88 -13.66
C LYS A 479 30.99 15.13 -12.46
N SER A 480 30.49 14.95 -11.23
CA SER A 480 31.27 15.14 -10.01
C SER A 480 32.11 13.92 -9.58
N ILE A 481 32.06 12.81 -10.33
CA ILE A 481 32.76 11.56 -10.00
C ILE A 481 33.93 11.35 -10.98
N GLU A 482 35.09 10.95 -10.46
CA GLU A 482 36.27 10.61 -11.27
C GLU A 482 35.99 9.44 -12.23
N ARG A 483 36.56 9.48 -13.44
CA ARG A 483 36.26 8.53 -14.51
C ARG A 483 36.66 7.09 -14.16
N ASP A 484 37.81 6.91 -13.52
CA ASP A 484 38.32 5.58 -13.15
C ASP A 484 37.46 4.93 -12.07
N LEU A 485 37.04 5.74 -11.08
CA LEU A 485 36.14 5.32 -10.02
C LEU A 485 34.75 4.96 -10.55
N LEU A 486 34.22 5.75 -11.50
CA LEU A 486 32.95 5.48 -12.18
C LEU A 486 33.00 4.15 -12.96
N SER A 487 34.10 3.87 -13.67
CA SER A 487 34.28 2.61 -14.39
C SER A 487 34.25 1.41 -13.43
N LYS A 488 34.95 1.52 -12.31
CA LYS A 488 34.95 0.51 -11.24
C LYS A 488 33.55 0.26 -10.68
N TRP A 489 32.81 1.32 -10.34
CA TRP A 489 31.46 1.17 -9.77
C TRP A 489 30.46 0.57 -10.76
N LYS A 490 30.58 0.87 -12.06
CA LYS A 490 29.77 0.22 -13.11
C LYS A 490 30.09 -1.27 -13.22
N ALA A 491 31.36 -1.64 -13.15
CA ALA A 491 31.77 -3.04 -13.17
C ALA A 491 31.24 -3.80 -11.95
N GLU A 492 31.36 -3.22 -10.74
CA GLU A 492 30.81 -3.79 -9.51
C GLU A 492 29.29 -3.97 -9.58
N LEU A 493 28.57 -2.98 -10.12
CA LEU A 493 27.12 -3.08 -10.29
C LEU A 493 26.73 -4.17 -11.28
N THR A 494 27.45 -4.30 -12.39
CA THR A 494 27.20 -5.33 -13.41
C THR A 494 27.48 -6.73 -12.86
N ALA A 495 28.56 -6.87 -12.08
CA ALA A 495 28.89 -8.10 -11.37
C ALA A 495 27.80 -8.49 -10.38
N TRP A 496 27.33 -7.54 -9.56
CA TRP A 496 26.24 -7.79 -8.60
C TRP A 496 24.90 -8.14 -9.26
N LYS A 497 24.59 -7.53 -10.41
CA LYS A 497 23.39 -7.88 -11.17
C LYS A 497 23.42 -9.31 -11.70
N SER A 498 24.62 -9.78 -12.08
CA SER A 498 24.84 -11.15 -12.56
C SER A 498 24.87 -12.16 -11.41
N ASP A 499 25.45 -11.78 -10.27
CA ASP A 499 25.52 -12.58 -9.06
C ASP A 499 25.07 -11.78 -7.83
N ARG A 500 23.80 -12.03 -7.44
CA ARG A 500 23.17 -11.37 -6.29
C ARG A 500 23.73 -11.80 -4.92
N SER A 501 24.64 -12.77 -4.87
CA SER A 501 25.35 -13.14 -3.64
C SER A 501 26.43 -12.13 -3.25
N LEU A 502 26.88 -11.31 -4.19
CA LEU A 502 27.86 -10.26 -3.96
C LEU A 502 27.31 -9.11 -3.08
N PRO A 503 28.17 -8.30 -2.45
CA PRO A 503 27.74 -7.15 -1.65
C PRO A 503 26.88 -6.18 -2.48
N CYS A 504 25.66 -5.92 -2.01
CA CYS A 504 24.71 -5.06 -2.71
C CYS A 504 25.19 -3.61 -2.80
N PRO A 505 25.39 -3.05 -4.02
CA PRO A 505 25.82 -1.66 -4.20
C PRO A 505 24.80 -0.64 -3.70
N TYR A 506 23.53 -1.03 -3.57
CA TYR A 506 22.44 -0.19 -3.07
C TYR A 506 22.31 -0.23 -1.55
N MET A 507 23.12 -1.01 -0.83
CA MET A 507 23.09 -1.05 0.63
C MET A 507 23.81 0.17 1.22
N ALA A 508 23.19 0.82 2.21
CA ALA A 508 23.84 1.92 2.91
C ALA A 508 25.08 1.40 3.67
N PRO A 509 26.22 2.12 3.66
CA PRO A 509 27.39 1.71 4.43
C PRO A 509 27.11 1.76 5.94
N VAL A 510 27.58 0.75 6.66
CA VAL A 510 27.74 0.84 8.10
C VAL A 510 28.92 1.78 8.36
N ILE A 511 28.64 3.01 8.82
CA ILE A 511 29.70 3.98 9.13
C ILE A 511 30.38 3.55 10.43
N GLU A 512 31.55 2.94 10.33
CA GLU A 512 32.42 2.65 11.47
C GLU A 512 33.14 3.95 11.91
N GLY A 513 32.73 4.51 13.05
CA GLY A 513 33.42 5.59 13.74
C GLY A 513 33.61 5.23 15.21
N LEU A 514 34.73 5.64 15.82
CA LEU A 514 34.96 5.47 17.26
C LEU A 514 33.95 6.34 18.03
N SER A 515 33.00 5.71 18.70
CA SER A 515 32.02 6.41 19.54
C SER A 515 32.69 7.14 20.72
N GLU A 516 32.03 8.15 21.30
CA GLU A 516 32.47 8.83 22.53
C GLU A 516 32.74 7.82 23.66
N ALA A 517 31.93 6.75 23.74
CA ALA A 517 32.12 5.66 24.69
C ALA A 517 33.40 4.84 24.44
N GLU A 518 33.76 4.62 23.17
CA GLU A 518 34.99 3.93 22.77
C GLU A 518 36.23 4.78 23.09
N VAL A 519 36.19 6.07 22.76
CA VAL A 519 37.26 7.04 23.05
C VAL A 519 37.45 7.19 24.57
N ARG A 520 36.36 7.25 25.33
CA ARG A 520 36.42 7.26 26.79
C ARG A 520 37.09 6.01 27.36
N ARG A 521 36.70 4.81 26.91
CA ARG A 521 37.33 3.55 27.35
C ARG A 521 38.83 3.50 27.04
N ARG A 522 39.24 4.07 25.91
CA ARG A 522 40.65 4.15 25.51
C ARG A 522 41.43 5.11 26.40
N LEU A 523 40.89 6.29 26.69
CA LEU A 523 41.52 7.26 27.60
C LEU A 523 41.58 6.74 29.04
N ASP A 524 40.53 6.08 29.53
CA ASP A 524 40.50 5.44 30.85
C ASP A 524 41.57 4.32 30.94
N ARG A 525 41.83 3.60 29.85
CA ARG A 525 42.88 2.57 29.76
C ARG A 525 44.29 3.19 29.74
N GLU A 526 44.49 4.23 28.93
CA GLU A 526 45.76 4.98 28.87
C GLU A 526 46.13 5.54 30.27
N GLU A 527 45.15 6.11 31.00
CA GLU A 527 45.35 6.60 32.38
C GLU A 527 45.65 5.50 33.40
N LEU A 528 45.01 4.33 33.25
CA LEU A 528 45.25 3.18 34.12
C LEU A 528 46.64 2.56 33.89
N ASP A 529 47.16 2.61 32.67
CA ASP A 529 48.51 2.16 32.35
C ASP A 529 49.58 3.19 32.80
N GLU A 530 49.27 4.50 32.76
CA GLU A 530 50.10 5.57 33.36
C GLU A 530 50.20 5.46 34.89
N LEU A 531 49.09 5.11 35.56
CA LEU A 531 49.05 4.79 36.99
C LEU A 531 49.91 3.57 37.34
N LYS A 532 49.80 2.48 36.57
CA LYS A 532 50.65 1.28 36.74
C LYS A 532 52.14 1.56 36.52
N ALA A 533 52.47 2.51 35.65
CA ALA A 533 53.84 2.92 35.35
C ALA A 533 54.42 3.96 36.33
N GLY A 534 53.66 4.37 37.36
CA GLY A 534 54.12 5.34 38.36
C GLY A 534 54.28 6.78 37.85
N ARG A 535 53.68 7.11 36.69
CA ARG A 535 53.81 8.42 36.02
C ARG A 535 52.56 9.31 36.16
N ALA A 536 51.58 8.90 36.95
CA ALA A 536 50.34 9.65 37.12
C ALA A 536 50.58 10.93 37.94
N GLY A 537 50.34 12.10 37.33
CA GLY A 537 50.60 13.41 37.95
C GLY A 537 49.53 13.92 38.92
N VAL A 538 48.44 13.17 39.18
CA VAL A 538 47.34 13.63 40.04
C VAL A 538 46.77 12.46 40.87
N GLU A 539 46.80 12.56 42.20
CA GLU A 539 46.12 11.62 43.11
C GLU A 539 44.62 11.97 43.20
N GLY A 540 43.73 11.05 42.79
CA GLY A 540 42.27 11.23 42.90
C GLY A 540 41.46 10.84 41.65
N THR A 541 40.45 11.64 41.30
CA THR A 541 39.58 11.41 40.14
C THR A 541 40.38 11.55 38.84
N SER A 542 40.14 10.68 37.86
CA SER A 542 40.91 10.69 36.60
C SER A 542 40.62 11.94 35.76
N GLN A 543 41.59 12.38 34.95
CA GLN A 543 41.43 13.56 34.09
C GLN A 543 40.29 13.36 33.07
N THR A 544 40.13 12.15 32.54
CA THR A 544 39.00 11.78 31.66
C THR A 544 37.66 11.88 32.38
N ALA A 545 37.56 11.39 33.62
CA ALA A 545 36.34 11.47 34.42
C ALA A 545 35.96 12.92 34.75
N PHE A 546 36.94 13.78 35.04
CA PHE A 546 36.74 15.22 35.24
C PHE A 546 36.19 15.91 33.98
N LEU A 547 36.81 15.68 32.82
CA LEU A 547 36.36 16.28 31.55
C LEU A 547 34.94 15.82 31.16
N VAL A 548 34.63 14.54 31.33
CA VAL A 548 33.29 14.00 31.08
C VAL A 548 32.27 14.60 32.05
N ALA A 549 32.63 14.85 33.32
CA ALA A 549 31.76 15.53 34.28
C ALA A 549 31.45 16.97 33.83
N GLY A 550 32.44 17.72 33.37
CA GLY A 550 32.26 19.08 32.83
C GLY A 550 31.39 19.12 31.58
N MET A 551 31.62 18.21 30.62
CA MET A 551 30.79 18.07 29.42
C MET A 551 29.33 17.74 29.74
N ARG A 552 29.07 16.95 30.79
CA ARG A 552 27.72 16.63 31.28
C ARG A 552 27.03 17.85 31.92
N LEU A 553 27.78 18.67 32.65
CA LEU A 553 27.26 19.92 33.22
C LEU A 553 26.87 20.91 32.11
N GLU A 554 27.72 21.09 31.09
CA GLU A 554 27.38 21.93 29.94
C GLU A 554 26.15 21.41 29.18
N ALA A 555 26.02 20.09 29.04
CA ALA A 555 24.86 19.48 28.42
C ALA A 555 23.58 19.72 29.24
N ALA A 556 23.68 19.69 30.58
CA ALA A 556 22.58 20.02 31.48
C ALA A 556 22.17 21.51 31.38
N GLN A 557 23.13 22.44 31.26
CA GLN A 557 22.82 23.87 31.01
C GLN A 557 22.11 24.08 29.68
N ARG A 558 22.65 23.51 28.58
CA ARG A 558 22.01 23.59 27.25
C ARG A 558 20.58 23.03 27.25
N ARG A 559 20.35 21.96 28.02
CA ARG A 559 19.01 21.38 28.16
C ARG A 559 18.04 22.35 28.84
N ILE A 560 18.46 22.99 29.94
CA ILE A 560 17.64 23.98 30.65
C ILE A 560 17.31 25.17 29.75
N ILE A 561 18.29 25.71 29.02
CA ILE A 561 18.09 26.81 28.05
C ILE A 561 17.07 26.41 26.98
N ALA A 562 17.21 25.22 26.39
CA ALA A 562 16.26 24.74 25.40
C ALA A 562 14.84 24.51 25.95
N ASP A 563 14.71 24.12 27.22
CA ASP A 563 13.40 24.00 27.87
C ASP A 563 12.78 25.39 28.18
N LEU A 564 13.60 26.44 28.36
CA LEU A 564 13.15 27.85 28.51
C LEU A 564 12.72 28.47 27.18
N ASP A 565 13.44 28.20 26.09
CA ASP A 565 13.16 28.72 24.75
C ASP A 565 11.95 28.04 24.05
N GLY A 566 11.45 26.92 24.60
CA GLY A 566 10.35 26.13 24.04
C GLY A 566 8.99 26.81 24.13
N VAL A 567 8.60 27.56 23.09
CA VAL A 567 7.28 28.20 22.96
C VAL A 567 6.22 27.18 22.48
N ALA A 568 5.63 26.38 23.37
CA ALA A 568 4.28 25.82 23.18
C ALA A 568 3.76 25.10 24.44
N VAL A 569 2.77 25.71 25.09
CA VAL A 569 2.00 25.23 26.26
C VAL A 569 2.76 25.35 27.58
N LEU A 570 2.41 26.38 28.37
CA LEU A 570 2.79 26.52 29.77
C LEU A 570 1.74 25.83 30.67
N PRO A 571 1.97 24.61 31.18
CA PRO A 571 1.31 24.10 32.37
C PRO A 571 2.22 24.26 33.60
N MET A 572 1.62 24.46 34.78
CA MET A 572 2.25 24.54 36.11
C MET A 572 3.32 23.46 36.43
N ASN A 573 3.37 22.36 35.69
CA ASN A 573 4.31 21.25 35.92
C ASN A 573 5.71 21.45 35.32
N VAL A 574 5.91 22.39 34.37
CA VAL A 574 7.23 22.60 33.73
C VAL A 574 8.15 23.47 34.60
N GLU A 575 7.62 24.44 35.34
CA GLU A 575 8.40 25.27 36.26
C GLU A 575 9.02 24.44 37.39
N GLY A 576 8.27 23.49 37.95
CA GLY A 576 8.80 22.51 38.91
C GLY A 576 9.89 21.62 38.30
N LEU A 577 9.77 21.24 37.03
CA LEU A 577 10.80 20.45 36.34
C LEU A 577 12.09 21.25 36.08
N ILE A 578 11.97 22.51 35.65
CA ILE A 578 13.10 23.42 35.44
C ILE A 578 13.79 23.70 36.78
N ASN A 579 13.04 23.97 37.84
CA ASN A 579 13.60 24.20 39.18
C ASN A 579 14.28 22.95 39.75
N ASN A 580 13.75 21.76 39.51
CA ASN A 580 14.41 20.51 39.87
C ASN A 580 15.71 20.28 39.08
N ARG A 581 15.73 20.61 37.77
CA ARG A 581 16.95 20.54 36.94
C ARG A 581 18.01 21.56 37.38
N ARG A 582 17.60 22.80 37.68
CA ARG A 582 18.45 23.85 38.25
C ARG A 582 19.05 23.41 39.60
N ARG A 583 18.26 22.80 40.49
CA ARG A 583 18.75 22.24 41.76
C ARG A 583 19.77 21.12 41.54
N ALA A 584 19.45 20.16 40.68
CA ALA A 584 20.35 19.05 40.36
C ALA A 584 21.66 19.51 39.68
N LEU A 585 21.62 20.61 38.93
CA LEU A 585 22.81 21.25 38.36
C LEU A 585 23.67 21.88 39.46
N LEU A 586 23.07 22.68 40.36
CA LEU A 586 23.77 23.33 41.49
C LEU A 586 24.42 22.30 42.44
N GLU A 587 23.75 21.18 42.71
CA GLU A 587 24.29 20.08 43.52
C GLU A 587 25.55 19.46 42.92
N LYS A 588 25.66 19.42 41.58
CA LYS A 588 26.79 18.81 40.86
C LYS A 588 27.91 19.80 40.54
N ILE A 589 27.62 21.10 40.50
CA ILE A 589 28.63 22.16 40.30
C ILE A 589 29.59 22.22 41.49
N LYS A 590 29.09 22.07 42.73
CA LYS A 590 29.94 22.16 43.94
C LYS A 590 31.08 21.13 43.95
N PRO A 591 30.84 19.81 43.77
CA PRO A 591 31.93 18.84 43.65
C PRO A 591 32.84 19.06 42.43
N PHE A 592 32.28 19.54 41.31
CA PHE A 592 33.08 19.85 40.12
C PHE A 592 34.07 20.99 40.36
N ASN A 593 33.66 22.01 41.13
CA ASN A 593 34.53 23.13 41.49
C ASN A 593 35.65 22.73 42.45
N ASP A 594 35.47 21.69 43.26
CA ASP A 594 36.56 21.13 44.06
C ASP A 594 37.56 20.36 43.19
N LEU A 595 37.09 19.67 42.15
CA LEU A 595 37.96 19.02 41.15
C LEU A 595 38.73 20.03 40.28
N LEU A 596 38.21 21.26 40.08
CA LEU A 596 38.92 22.33 39.38
C LEU A 596 40.24 22.69 40.06
N LYS A 597 40.27 22.73 41.41
CA LYS A 597 41.48 23.06 42.18
C LYS A 597 42.61 22.07 41.91
N THR A 598 42.26 20.83 41.56
CA THR A 598 43.20 19.74 41.30
C THR A 598 43.62 19.66 39.82
N HIS A 599 42.68 19.81 38.88
CA HIS A 599 42.96 19.61 37.44
C HIS A 599 43.24 20.90 36.67
N ILE A 600 42.79 22.06 37.17
CA ILE A 600 43.03 23.38 36.59
C ILE A 600 43.36 24.37 37.73
N PRO A 601 44.52 24.24 38.40
CA PRO A 601 44.88 25.05 39.56
C PRO A 601 44.94 26.57 39.27
N GLY A 602 45.14 26.98 38.01
CA GLY A 602 45.08 28.37 37.57
C GLY A 602 43.68 28.89 37.18
N ALA A 603 42.63 28.09 37.37
CA ALA A 603 41.26 28.53 37.12
C ALA A 603 40.85 29.59 38.16
N PRO A 604 40.19 30.69 37.76
CA PRO A 604 39.43 31.46 38.73
C PRO A 604 38.40 30.50 39.35
N SER A 605 38.45 30.31 40.68
CA SER A 605 37.29 29.77 41.37
C SER A 605 36.10 30.65 40.95
N THR A 606 34.96 30.06 40.57
CA THR A 606 33.75 30.82 40.20
C THR A 606 33.20 31.57 41.41
N ALA A 607 33.90 32.64 41.74
CA ALA A 607 33.65 33.71 42.68
C ALA A 607 34.86 34.64 42.56
N SER A 608 34.98 35.38 41.45
CA SER A 608 35.44 36.76 41.66
C SER A 608 34.44 37.37 42.65
N GLU A 609 34.92 38.11 43.63
CA GLU A 609 34.06 38.77 44.62
C GLU A 609 33.00 39.68 43.95
N GLU A 610 33.21 40.03 42.68
CA GLU A 610 32.31 40.81 41.82
C GLU A 610 31.05 40.07 41.32
N GLU A 611 31.05 38.73 41.22
CA GLU A 611 29.88 37.97 40.73
C GLU A 611 28.87 37.59 41.83
N ARG A 612 29.22 37.75 43.12
CA ARG A 612 28.33 37.39 44.25
C ARG A 612 27.11 38.31 44.40
N ASP A 613 27.14 39.50 43.83
CA ASP A 613 26.07 40.50 43.94
C ASP A 613 25.02 40.44 42.82
N LYS A 614 25.17 39.54 41.83
CA LYS A 614 24.15 39.29 40.80
C LYS A 614 23.61 37.87 40.97
N ALA A 615 22.30 37.74 41.16
CA ALA A 615 21.61 36.46 41.11
C ALA A 615 21.64 35.91 39.67
N ILE A 616 22.75 35.28 39.29
CA ILE A 616 22.92 34.64 37.98
C ILE A 616 22.20 33.28 38.04
N ASP A 617 21.28 33.05 37.11
CA ASP A 617 20.57 31.77 37.03
C ASP A 617 21.55 30.60 36.74
N PRO A 618 21.32 29.38 37.30
CA PRO A 618 22.26 28.27 37.22
C PRO A 618 22.69 27.85 35.81
N GLU A 619 21.83 28.03 34.82
CA GLU A 619 22.08 27.75 33.40
C GLU A 619 23.08 28.71 32.73
N HIS A 620 23.36 29.86 33.35
CA HIS A 620 24.29 30.87 32.84
C HIS A 620 25.62 30.91 33.62
N LEU A 621 25.78 30.04 34.62
CA LEU A 621 27.05 29.92 35.35
C LEU A 621 28.17 29.42 34.43
N THR A 622 29.32 30.07 34.48
CA THR A 622 30.47 29.67 33.66
C THR A 622 31.07 28.36 34.15
N ILE A 623 31.00 27.30 33.34
CA ILE A 623 31.71 26.04 33.60
C ILE A 623 33.11 26.15 33.02
N THR A 624 34.11 26.24 33.89
CA THR A 624 35.52 26.35 33.48
C THR A 624 36.03 25.02 32.92
N MET A 625 36.28 24.99 31.61
CA MET A 625 36.88 23.88 30.87
C MET A 625 38.13 24.37 30.13
N PRO A 626 39.12 23.52 29.81
CA PRO A 626 40.30 23.94 29.06
C PRO A 626 40.00 24.68 27.75
N SER A 627 38.95 24.26 27.03
CA SER A 627 38.45 24.95 25.82
C SER A 627 38.00 26.40 26.04
N ARG A 628 37.56 26.77 27.25
CA ARG A 628 37.09 28.12 27.59
C ARG A 628 38.19 29.04 28.11
N LEU A 629 39.38 28.52 28.37
CA LEU A 629 40.53 29.32 28.80
C LEU A 629 41.24 29.94 27.57
N PRO A 630 41.77 31.16 27.67
CA PRO A 630 42.66 31.74 26.67
C PRO A 630 43.87 30.84 26.38
N ALA A 631 44.27 30.71 25.12
CA ALA A 631 45.30 29.76 24.68
C ALA A 631 46.67 29.96 25.37
N ASP A 632 47.01 31.22 25.65
CA ASP A 632 48.19 31.69 26.40
C ASP A 632 48.19 31.25 27.87
N LYS A 633 47.02 31.00 28.47
CA LYS A 633 46.88 30.63 29.88
C LYS A 633 46.72 29.12 30.11
N ARG A 634 46.43 28.32 29.08
CA ARG A 634 46.19 26.87 29.20
C ARG A 634 47.42 26.07 29.63
N CYS A 635 48.60 26.42 29.12
CA CYS A 635 49.84 25.73 29.46
C CYS A 635 50.30 25.98 30.91
N VAL A 636 49.85 27.08 31.51
CA VAL A 636 50.18 27.47 32.90
C VAL A 636 49.08 27.02 33.88
N ALA A 637 47.82 27.02 33.44
CA ALA A 637 46.67 26.79 34.32
C ALA A 637 46.15 25.36 34.36
N CYS A 638 46.35 24.55 33.31
CA CYS A 638 45.82 23.18 33.23
C CYS A 638 46.88 22.13 33.60
N ALA A 639 46.44 21.02 34.21
CA ALA A 639 47.28 19.83 34.37
C ALA A 639 47.79 19.30 33.02
N GLU A 640 48.97 18.69 33.03
CA GLU A 640 49.62 18.18 31.81
C GLU A 640 48.71 17.23 31.02
N GLY A 641 48.65 17.43 29.70
CA GLY A 641 47.85 16.60 28.78
C GLY A 641 46.34 16.86 28.78
N LEU A 642 45.80 17.65 29.71
CA LEU A 642 44.35 17.86 29.88
C LEU A 642 43.67 18.49 28.64
N PRO A 643 44.22 19.56 28.00
CA PRO A 643 43.60 20.13 26.79
C PRO A 643 43.59 19.16 25.60
N ALA A 644 44.60 18.29 25.48
CA ALA A 644 44.68 17.29 24.42
C ALA A 644 43.65 16.15 24.62
N LYS A 645 43.40 15.75 25.87
CA LYS A 645 42.33 14.80 26.22
C LYS A 645 40.95 15.41 25.97
N GLU A 646 40.73 16.68 26.30
CA GLU A 646 39.46 17.36 25.99
C GLU A 646 39.25 17.42 24.47
N LEU A 647 40.28 17.75 23.68
CA LEU A 647 40.18 17.78 22.22
C LEU A 647 39.73 16.42 21.66
N LYS A 648 40.32 15.31 22.12
CA LYS A 648 39.90 13.95 21.71
C LYS A 648 38.42 13.68 22.03
N LEU A 649 37.96 14.05 23.22
CA LEU A 649 36.57 13.87 23.65
C LEU A 649 35.58 14.75 22.86
N ARG A 650 35.92 16.01 22.58
CA ARG A 650 35.08 16.92 21.80
C ARG A 650 34.96 16.48 20.34
N ARG A 651 36.03 15.96 19.75
CA ARG A 651 36.01 15.36 18.39
C ARG A 651 35.06 14.17 18.32
N ALA A 652 35.09 13.28 19.31
CA ALA A 652 34.19 12.14 19.40
C ALA A 652 32.73 12.58 19.63
N GLN A 653 32.50 13.55 20.52
CA GLN A 653 31.19 14.14 20.77
C GLN A 653 30.60 14.78 19.50
N ALA A 654 31.40 15.51 18.72
CA ALA A 654 30.96 16.11 17.46
C ALA A 654 30.58 15.03 16.41
N HIS A 655 31.31 13.91 16.36
CA HIS A 655 30.96 12.79 15.49
C HIS A 655 29.65 12.12 15.92
N ASP A 656 29.54 11.75 17.19
CA ASP A 656 28.35 11.08 17.73
C ASP A 656 27.10 11.96 17.60
N THR A 657 27.21 13.27 17.84
CA THR A 657 26.08 14.20 17.67
C THR A 657 25.62 14.28 16.22
N ILE A 658 26.52 14.33 15.23
CA ILE A 658 26.13 14.26 13.81
C ILE A 658 25.44 12.93 13.48
N GLN A 659 25.92 11.81 14.01
CA GLN A 659 25.27 10.51 13.81
C GLN A 659 23.88 10.45 14.45
N GLN A 660 23.70 11.04 15.63
CA GLN A 660 22.38 11.14 16.28
C GLN A 660 21.44 12.05 15.49
N ILE A 661 21.93 13.17 14.95
CA ILE A 661 21.17 14.04 14.05
C ILE A 661 20.71 13.26 12.81
N ARG A 662 21.60 12.53 12.13
CA ARG A 662 21.24 11.69 10.98
C ARG A 662 20.17 10.65 11.33
N LYS A 663 20.34 9.91 12.43
CA LYS A 663 19.36 8.91 12.90
C LYS A 663 17.99 9.52 13.20
N LYS A 664 17.97 10.67 13.87
CA LYS A 664 16.72 11.39 14.21
C LYS A 664 16.07 12.00 12.98
N LEU A 665 16.85 12.48 12.01
CA LEU A 665 16.38 12.93 10.71
C LEU A 665 15.73 11.77 9.92
N HIS A 666 16.37 10.59 9.86
CA HIS A 666 15.75 9.39 9.27
C HIS A 666 14.47 8.96 9.99
N ALA A 667 14.46 8.99 11.32
CA ALA A 667 13.25 8.70 12.09
C ALA A 667 12.13 9.72 11.78
N LYS A 668 12.47 11.02 11.70
CA LYS A 668 11.53 12.08 11.31
C LYS A 668 10.98 11.83 9.89
N GLN A 669 11.82 11.45 8.93
CA GLN A 669 11.41 11.09 7.57
C GLN A 669 10.43 9.92 7.56
N TYR A 670 10.77 8.83 8.27
CA TYR A 670 9.90 7.66 8.42
C TYR A 670 8.54 8.01 9.02
N TYR A 671 8.50 8.81 10.09
CA TYR A 671 7.24 9.22 10.73
C TYR A 671 6.39 10.14 9.85
N ILE A 672 7.02 11.01 9.05
CA ILE A 672 6.31 11.84 8.05
C ILE A 672 5.66 10.93 7.00
N GLN A 673 6.41 9.96 6.46
CA GLN A 673 5.90 8.99 5.49
C GLN A 673 4.75 8.16 6.11
N TYR A 674 4.94 7.63 7.32
CA TYR A 674 3.92 6.87 8.05
C TYR A 674 2.64 7.70 8.29
N ARG A 675 2.75 8.96 8.73
CA ARG A 675 1.60 9.86 8.92
C ARG A 675 0.86 10.06 7.61
N ASN A 676 1.58 10.38 6.53
CA ASN A 676 0.98 10.68 5.23
C ASN A 676 0.33 9.45 4.59
N SER A 677 0.79 8.23 4.91
CA SER A 677 0.26 6.98 4.36
C SER A 677 -0.85 6.36 5.20
N ASN A 678 -0.82 6.48 6.53
CA ASN A 678 -1.62 5.62 7.43
C ASN A 678 -2.61 6.34 8.35
N LEU A 679 -2.52 7.67 8.53
CA LEU A 679 -3.33 8.38 9.54
C LEU A 679 -4.46 9.20 8.90
N THR A 680 -5.69 8.70 9.03
CA THR A 680 -6.91 9.39 8.58
C THR A 680 -7.69 9.94 9.78
N GLY A 681 -8.00 11.25 9.76
CA GLY A 681 -8.81 11.91 10.79
C GLY A 681 -8.01 12.85 11.71
N GLN A 682 -8.70 13.82 12.31
CA GLN A 682 -8.08 14.96 13.00
C GLN A 682 -7.30 14.55 14.26
N LYS A 683 -7.86 13.68 15.12
CA LYS A 683 -7.24 13.27 16.40
C LYS A 683 -5.90 12.55 16.20
N GLN A 684 -5.81 11.65 15.22
CA GLN A 684 -4.58 10.92 14.89
C GLN A 684 -3.52 11.84 14.28
N ASN A 685 -3.94 12.75 13.40
CA ASN A 685 -3.05 13.76 12.81
C ASN A 685 -2.47 14.71 13.86
N THR A 686 -3.26 15.15 14.83
CA THR A 686 -2.77 16.00 15.93
C THR A 686 -1.70 15.27 16.76
N ARG A 687 -1.92 13.99 17.11
CA ARG A 687 -0.92 13.19 17.85
C ARG A 687 0.38 13.02 17.06
N ALA A 688 0.30 12.76 15.76
CA ALA A 688 1.47 12.66 14.91
C ALA A 688 2.22 13.99 14.77
N ARG A 689 1.50 15.13 14.71
CA ARG A 689 2.11 16.46 14.74
C ARG A 689 2.86 16.71 16.04
N THR A 690 2.28 16.37 17.19
CA THR A 690 2.97 16.48 18.49
C THR A 690 4.24 15.63 18.51
N LEU A 691 4.19 14.39 18.02
CA LEU A 691 5.36 13.51 17.97
C LEU A 691 6.46 14.04 17.05
N LEU A 692 6.09 14.61 15.89
CA LEU A 692 7.04 15.24 14.97
C LEU A 692 7.65 16.51 15.58
N ALA A 693 6.88 17.31 16.32
CA ALA A 693 7.39 18.47 17.04
C ALA A 693 8.41 18.05 18.11
N THR A 694 8.10 17.02 18.91
CA THR A 694 9.05 16.46 19.90
C THR A 694 10.32 15.90 19.24
N LEU A 695 10.22 15.29 18.06
CA LEU A 695 11.40 14.84 17.30
C LEU A 695 12.22 16.02 16.80
N GLN A 696 11.58 17.10 16.34
CA GLN A 696 12.26 18.32 15.89
C GLN A 696 13.03 18.99 17.04
N GLU A 697 12.41 19.13 18.21
CA GLU A 697 13.08 19.66 19.42
C GLU A 697 14.35 18.86 19.77
N ARG A 698 14.30 17.54 19.61
CA ARG A 698 15.47 16.67 19.86
C ARG A 698 16.57 16.83 18.80
N ILE A 699 16.22 17.14 17.56
CA ILE A 699 17.18 17.42 16.48
C ILE A 699 17.85 18.77 16.75
N ASP A 700 17.08 19.78 17.15
CA ASP A 700 17.59 21.11 17.44
C ASP A 700 18.54 21.10 18.64
N LEU A 701 18.22 20.31 19.67
CA LEU A 701 19.10 20.06 20.83
C LEU A 701 20.44 19.43 20.43
N ASP A 702 20.43 18.40 19.59
CA ASP A 702 21.67 17.78 19.12
C ASP A 702 22.48 18.73 18.22
N ALA A 703 21.80 19.55 17.40
CA ALA A 703 22.44 20.56 16.56
C ALA A 703 23.16 21.62 17.41
N GLN A 704 22.56 22.05 18.52
CA GLN A 704 23.22 22.92 19.49
C GLN A 704 24.42 22.23 20.17
N ALA A 705 24.30 20.94 20.50
CA ALA A 705 25.41 20.16 21.05
C ALA A 705 26.59 20.07 20.06
N TYR A 706 26.33 19.84 18.77
CA TYR A 706 27.36 19.87 17.73
C TYR A 706 28.01 21.25 17.61
N ARG A 707 27.22 22.33 17.57
CA ARG A 707 27.76 23.71 17.49
C ARG A 707 28.65 24.04 18.69
N ALA A 708 28.28 23.59 19.89
CA ALA A 708 29.09 23.79 21.09
C ALA A 708 30.37 22.96 21.09
N ALA A 709 30.30 21.68 20.68
CA ALA A 709 31.48 20.84 20.53
C ALA A 709 32.44 21.39 19.46
N ARG A 710 31.90 21.87 18.34
CA ARG A 710 32.66 22.57 17.28
C ARG A 710 33.38 23.79 17.83
N GLN A 711 32.69 24.66 18.58
CA GLN A 711 33.32 25.85 19.15
C GLN A 711 34.48 25.46 20.10
N ALA A 712 34.27 24.47 20.98
CA ALA A 712 35.33 23.99 21.87
C ALA A 712 36.54 23.41 21.11
N ILE A 713 36.33 22.74 19.97
CA ILE A 713 37.42 22.23 19.10
C ILE A 713 38.20 23.38 18.48
N LEU A 714 37.50 24.40 17.96
CA LEU A 714 38.11 25.60 17.39
C LEU A 714 38.94 26.35 18.44
N ASP A 715 38.37 26.55 19.63
CA ASP A 715 39.03 27.22 20.74
C ASP A 715 40.28 26.44 21.19
N LEU A 716 40.20 25.11 21.31
CA LEU A 716 41.33 24.24 21.70
C LEU A 716 42.46 24.22 20.66
N ARG A 717 42.12 24.31 19.37
CA ARG A 717 43.09 24.34 18.25
C ARG A 717 43.62 25.75 17.95
N GLY A 718 42.97 26.80 18.45
CA GLY A 718 43.32 28.19 18.16
C GLY A 718 43.03 28.61 16.73
N VAL A 719 42.05 27.98 16.06
CA VAL A 719 41.66 28.28 14.67
C VAL A 719 40.24 28.82 14.60
N ASN A 720 39.98 29.76 13.70
CA ASN A 720 38.63 30.34 13.52
C ASN A 720 37.72 29.46 12.64
N GLN A 721 38.31 28.62 11.79
CA GLN A 721 37.60 27.71 10.90
C GLN A 721 38.40 26.40 10.77
N ASP A 722 37.67 25.30 10.63
CA ASP A 722 38.22 23.97 10.49
C ASP A 722 37.39 23.23 9.43
N PRO A 723 37.98 22.84 8.28
CA PRO A 723 37.29 22.10 7.24
C PRO A 723 36.70 20.78 7.75
N ASP A 724 37.32 20.18 8.76
CA ASP A 724 36.87 18.92 9.35
C ASP A 724 35.58 19.12 10.15
N TYR A 725 35.30 20.34 10.64
CA TYR A 725 34.10 20.67 11.43
C TYR A 725 33.35 21.86 10.82
N PRO A 726 32.58 21.67 9.72
CA PRO A 726 31.83 22.74 9.06
C PRO A 726 30.76 23.38 9.94
N VAL A 727 30.32 24.59 9.58
CA VAL A 727 29.22 25.28 10.27
C VAL A 727 27.90 24.58 9.94
N LEU A 728 27.16 24.14 10.97
CA LEU A 728 25.86 23.52 10.81
C LEU A 728 24.74 24.56 10.74
N HIS A 729 24.25 24.83 9.53
CA HIS A 729 23.18 25.77 9.25
C HIS A 729 21.79 25.13 9.41
N ALA A 730 20.75 25.95 9.56
CA ALA A 730 19.36 25.47 9.66
C ALA A 730 18.91 24.68 8.41
N LYS A 731 19.40 25.06 7.23
CA LYS A 731 19.16 24.34 5.96
C LYS A 731 19.72 22.91 5.97
N ASP A 732 20.76 22.65 6.76
CA ASP A 732 21.40 21.33 6.82
C ASP A 732 20.59 20.34 7.67
N LEU A 733 19.70 20.85 8.54
CA LEU A 733 18.76 20.08 9.37
C LEU A 733 17.41 19.84 8.66
N GLN A 734 17.25 20.36 7.45
CA GLN A 734 16.07 20.12 6.63
C GLN A 734 16.25 18.81 5.86
N LEU A 735 15.22 17.96 5.90
CA LEU A 735 15.19 16.73 5.11
C LEU A 735 15.00 17.09 3.63
N GLU A 736 15.78 16.46 2.74
CA GLU A 736 15.39 16.39 1.33
C GLU A 736 13.99 15.75 1.28
N GLY A 737 13.00 16.49 0.77
CA GLY A 737 11.60 16.02 0.79
C GLY A 737 10.68 16.65 1.85
N GLU A 738 11.05 17.75 2.54
CA GLU A 738 10.09 18.52 3.34
C GLU A 738 8.99 19.21 2.48
N ARG A 739 9.13 19.17 1.14
CA ARG A 739 8.01 19.03 0.20
C ARG A 739 8.03 17.60 -0.32
N ALA A 740 6.87 16.93 -0.32
CA ALA A 740 6.65 15.60 -0.92
C ALA A 740 7.63 15.37 -2.08
N GLU A 741 8.47 14.34 -1.99
CA GLU A 741 9.38 13.98 -3.08
C GLU A 741 8.59 14.04 -4.38
N ALA A 742 9.05 14.84 -5.35
CA ALA A 742 8.35 14.99 -6.61
C ALA A 742 8.11 13.62 -7.26
N ASP A 743 9.03 12.68 -7.05
CA ASP A 743 9.00 11.29 -7.55
C ASP A 743 8.00 10.39 -6.83
N ASP A 744 7.93 10.41 -5.49
CA ASP A 744 6.92 9.64 -4.74
C ASP A 744 5.53 10.26 -4.95
N ASP A 745 5.44 11.57 -5.10
CA ASP A 745 4.22 12.28 -5.47
C ASP A 745 3.85 11.99 -6.93
N ALA A 746 4.80 11.86 -7.86
CA ALA A 746 4.58 11.46 -9.26
C ALA A 746 4.17 9.99 -9.38
N ALA A 747 4.79 9.09 -8.62
CA ALA A 747 4.42 7.68 -8.53
C ALA A 747 3.04 7.54 -7.89
N ARG A 748 2.75 8.27 -6.80
CA ARG A 748 1.41 8.36 -6.21
C ARG A 748 0.40 8.99 -7.17
N LYS A 749 0.75 10.02 -7.93
CA LYS A 749 -0.12 10.65 -8.96
C LYS A 749 -0.39 9.71 -10.13
N SER A 750 0.58 8.88 -10.51
CA SER A 750 0.45 7.84 -11.54
C SER A 750 -0.39 6.67 -11.08
N ALA A 751 -0.27 6.28 -9.79
CA ALA A 751 -1.12 5.28 -9.15
C ALA A 751 -2.53 5.82 -8.82
N ALA A 752 -2.66 7.11 -8.48
CA ALA A 752 -3.93 7.80 -8.21
C ALA A 752 -4.59 8.37 -9.48
N ALA A 753 -4.05 8.06 -10.65
CA ALA A 753 -4.59 8.48 -11.94
C ALA A 753 -6.06 8.07 -12.16
N ASP A 754 -6.53 7.07 -11.39
CA ASP A 754 -7.90 6.54 -11.36
C ASP A 754 -8.95 7.51 -10.76
N ARG A 755 -8.56 8.61 -10.08
CA ARG A 755 -9.49 9.37 -9.20
C ARG A 755 -9.65 10.89 -9.42
N GLN A 756 -8.95 11.52 -10.37
CA GLN A 756 -9.05 12.99 -10.55
C GLN A 756 -8.99 13.47 -12.01
N ARG A 757 -9.97 14.32 -12.38
CA ARG A 757 -9.94 15.17 -13.58
C ARG A 757 -8.97 16.33 -13.39
N THR A 758 -8.09 16.50 -14.39
CA THR A 758 -7.37 17.71 -14.81
C THR A 758 -6.90 18.69 -13.72
N ARG A 759 -5.58 18.71 -13.49
CA ARG A 759 -4.76 19.94 -13.60
C ARG A 759 -3.42 19.52 -14.21
N HIS A 760 -2.95 20.21 -15.24
CA HIS A 760 -1.54 20.21 -15.59
C HIS A 760 -0.79 20.70 -14.34
N VAL A 761 -0.25 19.78 -13.55
CA VAL A 761 0.57 20.13 -12.40
C VAL A 761 1.98 20.23 -12.93
N HIS A 762 2.41 21.47 -13.15
CA HIS A 762 3.81 21.78 -13.33
C HIS A 762 4.54 21.32 -12.07
N VAL A 763 5.34 20.27 -12.17
CA VAL A 763 6.26 19.90 -11.08
C VAL A 763 7.32 21.00 -11.06
N SER A 764 7.27 21.85 -10.04
CA SER A 764 8.29 22.89 -9.86
C SER A 764 9.61 22.21 -9.53
N MET A 765 10.66 22.52 -10.29
CA MET A 765 12.02 22.06 -10.01
C MET A 765 12.50 22.60 -8.66
N GLY A 766 12.42 21.76 -7.63
CA GLY A 766 13.17 21.98 -6.40
C GLY A 766 14.63 21.66 -6.66
N LYS A 767 15.48 22.67 -6.82
CA LYS A 767 16.93 22.51 -6.78
C LYS A 767 17.33 22.16 -5.35
N SER A 768 17.43 20.87 -5.01
CA SER A 768 18.09 20.45 -3.77
C SER A 768 19.53 20.07 -4.08
N THR A 769 20.46 20.82 -3.52
CA THR A 769 21.84 20.39 -3.31
C THR A 769 21.89 19.62 -2.00
N MET A 770 22.36 18.36 -2.05
CA MET A 770 22.54 17.49 -0.88
C MET A 770 23.35 18.20 0.22
N SER A 771 22.81 18.23 1.44
CA SER A 771 23.48 18.84 2.61
C SER A 771 24.79 18.14 2.92
N TRP A 772 25.81 18.89 3.36
CA TRP A 772 27.16 18.37 3.63
C TRP A 772 27.19 17.30 4.72
N ILE A 773 26.19 17.31 5.63
CA ILE A 773 26.03 16.25 6.63
C ILE A 773 25.77 14.88 6.00
N TRP A 774 25.45 14.81 4.70
CA TRP A 774 25.25 13.60 3.92
C TRP A 774 26.37 13.33 2.91
N THR A 775 27.32 14.25 2.74
CA THR A 775 28.45 14.12 1.80
C THR A 775 29.66 13.42 2.43
N ALA A 776 30.52 12.85 1.58
CA ALA A 776 31.80 12.21 1.91
C ALA A 776 32.72 13.04 2.85
N ASN A 777 32.61 14.37 2.89
CA ASN A 777 33.55 15.23 3.62
C ASN A 777 33.05 15.69 5.01
N GLY A 778 32.10 14.97 5.61
CA GLY A 778 31.47 15.41 6.87
C GLY A 778 32.33 15.34 8.15
N LEU A 779 33.60 14.93 8.06
CA LEU A 779 34.66 15.04 9.09
C LEU A 779 35.93 14.33 8.56
N HIS A 780 36.94 15.09 8.11
CA HIS A 780 38.22 14.52 7.64
C HIS A 780 39.03 14.03 8.86
N ILE A 781 39.05 12.72 9.10
CA ILE A 781 40.03 12.09 10.01
C ILE A 781 40.73 10.94 9.27
N CYS A 782 42.06 10.94 9.38
CA CYS A 782 43.11 10.13 8.78
C CYS A 782 42.79 8.71 8.25
N ILE A 783 43.25 8.47 7.01
CA ILE A 783 43.90 7.29 6.39
C ILE A 783 43.13 5.96 6.34
N CYS A 784 42.07 5.75 7.12
CA CYS A 784 41.10 4.66 6.91
C CYS A 784 39.70 5.15 6.46
N ALA A 785 39.52 6.47 6.30
CA ALA A 785 38.23 7.09 5.97
C ALA A 785 37.88 7.13 4.46
N ASP A 786 38.86 7.05 3.57
CA ASP A 786 38.64 7.12 2.11
C ASP A 786 37.73 6.00 1.59
N THR A 787 37.73 4.83 2.22
CA THR A 787 36.86 3.72 1.87
C THR A 787 35.40 3.95 2.27
N CYS A 788 35.12 4.45 3.48
CA CYS A 788 33.74 4.62 3.97
C CYS A 788 32.97 5.72 3.23
N THR A 789 33.65 6.82 2.89
CA THR A 789 33.08 7.98 2.19
C THR A 789 32.84 7.68 0.71
N THR A 790 33.79 6.99 0.08
CA THR A 790 33.66 6.46 -1.29
C THR A 790 32.50 5.46 -1.40
N VAL A 791 32.29 4.59 -0.39
CA VAL A 791 31.16 3.65 -0.39
C VAL A 791 29.81 4.35 -0.22
N ALA A 792 29.72 5.42 0.57
CA ALA A 792 28.49 6.20 0.72
C ALA A 792 28.10 6.92 -0.58
N VAL A 793 29.07 7.55 -1.26
CA VAL A 793 28.85 8.19 -2.56
C VAL A 793 28.51 7.15 -3.64
N ARG A 794 29.18 5.98 -3.62
CA ARG A 794 28.86 4.85 -4.52
C ARG A 794 27.42 4.40 -4.36
N HIS A 795 26.94 4.26 -3.12
CA HIS A 795 25.57 3.87 -2.80
C HIS A 795 24.54 4.86 -3.39
N LEU A 796 24.73 6.17 -3.15
CA LEU A 796 23.85 7.22 -3.65
C LEU A 796 23.88 7.31 -5.19
N TRP A 797 25.06 7.15 -5.78
CA TRP A 797 25.22 7.08 -7.23
C TRP A 797 24.46 5.88 -7.82
N ALA A 798 24.58 4.69 -7.21
CA ALA A 798 23.90 3.49 -7.67
C ALA A 798 22.37 3.68 -7.62
N GLN A 799 21.83 4.22 -6.52
CA GLN A 799 20.41 4.56 -6.42
C GLN A 799 19.95 5.57 -7.49
N ALA A 800 20.75 6.61 -7.74
CA ALA A 800 20.45 7.59 -8.78
C ALA A 800 20.46 6.98 -10.18
N LEU A 801 21.39 6.06 -10.47
CA LEU A 801 21.44 5.32 -11.73
C LEU A 801 20.22 4.41 -11.89
N ALA A 802 19.86 3.65 -10.85
CA ALA A 802 18.68 2.80 -10.85
C ALA A 802 17.40 3.62 -11.10
N ARG A 803 17.21 4.74 -10.40
CA ARG A 803 16.08 5.66 -10.64
C ARG A 803 16.02 6.13 -12.09
N LYS A 804 17.14 6.62 -12.64
CA LYS A 804 17.20 7.07 -14.03
C LYS A 804 16.86 5.94 -15.00
N ASN A 805 17.33 4.71 -14.76
CA ASN A 805 17.05 3.56 -15.62
C ASN A 805 15.58 3.13 -15.54
N CYS A 806 15.00 3.02 -14.34
CA CYS A 806 13.58 2.69 -14.17
C CYS A 806 12.64 3.67 -14.89
N TRP A 807 12.99 4.96 -14.95
CA TRP A 807 12.20 5.94 -15.73
C TRP A 807 12.40 5.82 -17.24
N VAL A 808 13.57 5.39 -17.71
CA VAL A 808 13.78 5.04 -19.12
C VAL A 808 12.90 3.85 -19.48
N GLU A 809 13.00 2.78 -18.71
CA GLU A 809 12.20 1.56 -18.87
C GLU A 809 10.70 1.87 -18.82
N GLU A 810 10.23 2.71 -17.88
CA GLU A 810 8.81 3.06 -17.78
C GLU A 810 8.31 3.78 -19.03
N VAL A 811 9.09 4.68 -19.63
CA VAL A 811 8.72 5.35 -20.88
C VAL A 811 8.66 4.36 -22.04
N GLU A 812 9.61 3.42 -22.12
CA GLU A 812 9.64 2.39 -23.16
C GLU A 812 8.47 1.41 -23.01
N LEU A 813 8.25 0.91 -21.80
CA LEU A 813 7.13 0.03 -21.46
C LEU A 813 5.76 0.68 -21.70
N LEU A 814 5.59 1.96 -21.39
CA LEU A 814 4.34 2.67 -21.66
C LEU A 814 4.11 2.89 -23.16
N ARG A 815 5.17 3.00 -23.97
CA ARG A 815 5.03 3.03 -25.43
C ARG A 815 4.57 1.70 -25.98
N GLU A 816 5.11 0.61 -25.45
CA GLU A 816 4.70 -0.74 -25.85
C GLU A 816 3.26 -1.07 -25.40
N ASP A 817 2.86 -0.59 -24.22
CA ASP A 817 1.49 -0.79 -23.71
C ASP A 817 0.41 -0.05 -24.52
N MET A 818 0.76 1.04 -25.24
CA MET A 818 -0.15 1.93 -25.96
C MET A 818 -0.33 1.51 -27.42
#